data_AF-A0A8H7PYJ6-F1
#
_entry.id   AF-A0A8H7PYJ6-F1
#
_cell.length_a   1.000
_cell.length_b   1.000
_cell.length_c   1.000
_cell.angle_alpha   90.00
_cell.angle_beta   90.00
_cell.angle_gamma   90.00
#
_symmetry.space_group_name_H-M   'P 1'
#
loop_
_entity.id
_entity.type
_entity.pdbx_description
1 polymer ?
#
loop_
_entity_poly.entity_id
_entity_poly.type
_entity_poly.pdbx_seq_one_letter_code
_entity_poly.pdbx_strand_id
1 'polypeptide(L)'
;MRLLATLHVVVLSLSWIGASPLVISSDVSIFSPISLVDSFNNRGIGSPGSTANLDGLGSAFPELDVRNAGLVRVGSLAYQLITGGNDNVAAFGQDIPMTPHRYGALYLLVTATHGPSVGNLTAVYSDGTSDTTKFVVSDWQTGGAYSAFSTATIVQGRSIVQSHGHMYSLPVYVNPAKTLVNLALPAGSPVASFRPLLHIFAAAGKTASSATDLAVTHAVATANKIPDKSGRLWQMVEVDVHNSGSKRLYGSNVKVSVLGHGVVTRVPGVLDVLEGGEKRTVYIGVATSFTGKRQLSTALSIKGSNIAIVTMNIPLQLGINAWEPNEASLSQHKAPRWFDQDKFGIFIHWGLYSVPAWGPPGGMYSEWYWSNYNHPQDETYEYHAKTWGKHFEYDDFIPLFNPHQFNPREWLDLITESGANYFVLTSKHHEGIALWDTKVSNRSFVALGPKRNFVNEVLEVAEKEYGHLKAGLYFSMPEWYNPAYPTTGAFGHIPRNAYTGAAVPYTGSPDFKDYVNELQLPQLLELVDLKFDLKIIWCDIGGVNNSTFFAAKFFNNAEARNQEVTINDRCGMRANDFSTPEYSTLAVTSRDKWETTRGIDPHSFGYNQGTRPDQYANASSMVQLLVDSVSKGGNLLLDIGPDAQGRISEPQQASLRGIGAWLAVNGKAIYNTTYWWVTSDEGDLRFTSAVDAFYITSLKRPIHTLQITSPIPISPGDIIEHIGSPCAELAWSRGSDNVISISVPSHCIHTVANVEAWVFKVVWKQDYIPLGPVVGPVVAQPKLETYQAAS
;
A
#
# COMPACT_ATOMS: atom_id res chain seq x y z
N MET A 1 63.55 7.45 -42.87
CA MET A 1 63.71 8.91 -43.03
C MET A 1 62.77 9.36 -44.13
N ARG A 2 61.90 10.34 -43.86
CA ARG A 2 61.30 11.31 -44.81
C ARG A 2 60.51 10.74 -46.02
N LEU A 3 59.19 10.88 -46.02
CA LEU A 3 58.38 12.02 -46.51
C LEU A 3 58.02 11.93 -48.00
N LEU A 4 56.71 12.12 -48.23
CA LEU A 4 56.07 12.87 -49.33
C LEU A 4 55.96 12.25 -50.73
N ALA A 5 54.71 12.17 -51.21
CA ALA A 5 54.18 13.03 -52.28
C ALA A 5 52.71 12.61 -52.61
N THR A 6 51.71 13.40 -52.15
CA THR A 6 50.78 14.27 -52.94
C THR A 6 49.67 13.50 -53.71
N LEU A 7 48.39 13.91 -53.74
CA LEU A 7 47.90 15.24 -54.14
C LEU A 7 46.36 15.39 -53.90
N HIS A 8 45.99 16.48 -53.21
CA HIS A 8 44.88 17.44 -53.44
C HIS A 8 43.39 17.16 -53.13
N VAL A 9 42.83 18.22 -52.53
CA VAL A 9 41.52 18.52 -51.96
C VAL A 9 40.92 19.70 -52.72
N VAL A 10 39.60 19.75 -52.97
CA VAL A 10 38.71 20.96 -52.96
C VAL A 10 37.25 20.46 -52.75
N VAL A 11 36.57 20.60 -51.60
CA VAL A 11 35.93 21.74 -50.86
C VAL A 11 34.47 22.02 -51.28
N LEU A 12 33.59 22.08 -50.26
CA LEU A 12 32.38 22.93 -50.02
C LEU A 12 31.26 22.07 -49.39
N SER A 13 30.53 22.40 -48.32
CA SER A 13 30.50 23.47 -47.31
C SER A 13 29.27 23.18 -46.42
N LEU A 14 29.34 23.32 -45.09
CA LEU A 14 28.25 23.85 -44.22
C LEU A 14 28.65 23.87 -42.73
N SER A 15 29.01 25.09 -42.30
CA SER A 15 28.88 25.76 -40.99
C SER A 15 28.43 25.01 -39.71
N TRP A 16 29.34 25.02 -38.73
CA TRP A 16 29.23 25.45 -37.31
C TRP A 16 27.90 25.36 -36.54
N ILE A 17 27.86 24.47 -35.53
CA ILE A 17 27.33 24.66 -34.16
C ILE A 17 28.25 23.78 -33.27
N GLY A 18 29.07 24.31 -32.36
CA GLY A 18 28.67 24.89 -31.08
C GLY A 18 28.93 23.85 -29.97
N ALA A 19 29.95 24.10 -29.15
CA ALA A 19 30.56 23.16 -28.20
C ALA A 19 29.57 22.42 -27.28
N SER A 20 29.78 21.11 -27.15
CA SER A 20 29.14 20.23 -26.17
C SER A 20 29.46 20.68 -24.74
N PRO A 21 28.49 20.74 -23.80
CA PRO A 21 28.83 20.77 -22.40
C PRO A 21 29.33 19.38 -21.99
N LEU A 22 30.41 19.42 -21.22
CA LEU A 22 31.08 18.30 -20.57
C LEU A 22 30.06 17.37 -19.89
N VAL A 23 29.87 16.17 -20.43
CA VAL A 23 29.16 15.08 -19.73
C VAL A 23 30.12 14.56 -18.67
N ILE A 24 29.99 15.06 -17.44
CA ILE A 24 30.61 14.41 -16.29
C ILE A 24 29.76 13.17 -16.00
N SER A 25 30.18 12.03 -16.56
CA SER A 25 29.70 10.73 -16.13
C SER A 25 30.30 10.41 -14.78
N SER A 26 29.48 9.98 -13.82
CA SER A 26 29.98 9.20 -12.72
C SER A 26 28.94 8.18 -12.29
N ASP A 27 29.32 6.90 -12.34
CA ASP A 27 28.73 5.80 -11.55
C ASP A 27 28.98 6.00 -10.03
N VAL A 28 29.13 7.26 -9.58
CA VAL A 28 29.44 7.61 -8.20
C VAL A 28 28.12 7.73 -7.45
N SER A 29 28.01 6.94 -6.39
CA SER A 29 26.97 7.11 -5.37
C SER A 29 26.90 8.58 -4.96
N ILE A 30 25.78 9.25 -5.22
CA ILE A 30 25.56 10.63 -4.75
C ILE A 30 25.34 10.69 -3.23
N PHE A 31 25.05 9.55 -2.60
CA PHE A 31 24.99 9.37 -1.15
C PHE A 31 26.28 8.73 -0.65
N SER A 32 26.85 9.29 0.41
CA SER A 32 28.07 8.76 1.04
C SER A 32 27.73 8.01 2.32
N PRO A 33 28.46 6.91 2.63
CA PRO A 33 28.36 6.25 3.92
C PRO A 33 28.64 7.22 5.07
N ILE A 34 27.85 7.12 6.14
CA ILE A 34 28.07 7.82 7.40
C ILE A 34 28.57 6.77 8.41
N SER A 35 29.70 7.06 9.06
CA SER A 35 30.25 6.15 10.07
C SER A 35 29.37 6.13 11.33
N LEU A 36 29.02 4.92 11.77
CA LEU A 36 28.30 4.67 13.03
C LEU A 36 29.15 3.88 14.03
N VAL A 37 30.44 3.65 13.72
CA VAL A 37 31.31 2.69 14.41
C VAL A 37 31.38 2.94 15.92
N ASP A 38 31.45 4.21 16.32
CA ASP A 38 31.55 4.59 17.73
C ASP A 38 30.24 4.35 18.52
N SER A 39 29.13 4.07 17.81
CA SER A 39 27.82 3.77 18.41
C SER A 39 27.48 2.28 18.44
N PHE A 40 28.29 1.42 17.80
CA PHE A 40 27.99 -0.02 17.72
C PHE A 40 28.06 -0.70 19.09
N ASN A 41 26.97 -1.35 19.47
CA ASN A 41 26.81 -2.00 20.78
C ASN A 41 26.39 -3.48 20.68
N ASN A 42 26.23 -4.00 19.46
CA ASN A 42 25.88 -5.39 19.20
C ASN A 42 26.69 -5.95 18.02
N ARG A 43 26.80 -7.28 17.97
CA ARG A 43 27.44 -8.02 16.89
C ARG A 43 26.43 -8.90 16.18
N GLY A 44 25.87 -8.42 15.08
CA GLY A 44 24.87 -9.09 14.26
C GLY A 44 25.43 -9.81 13.02
N ILE A 45 26.72 -9.66 12.71
CA ILE A 45 27.40 -10.34 11.60
C ILE A 45 28.50 -11.26 12.15
N GLY A 46 28.56 -12.50 11.64
CA GLY A 46 29.54 -13.45 12.13
C GLY A 46 29.77 -14.67 11.24
N SER A 47 30.79 -15.42 11.62
CA SER A 47 31.14 -16.73 11.08
C SER A 47 30.74 -17.83 12.08
N PRO A 48 30.57 -19.10 11.65
CA PRO A 48 30.26 -20.21 12.56
C PRO A 48 31.24 -20.30 13.74
N GLY A 49 30.70 -20.45 14.95
CA GLY A 49 31.46 -20.51 16.20
C GLY A 49 31.93 -19.15 16.74
N SER A 50 31.58 -18.04 16.08
CA SER A 50 31.82 -16.69 16.61
C SER A 50 30.83 -16.34 17.72
N THR A 51 31.07 -15.19 18.38
CA THR A 51 30.18 -14.63 19.41
C THR A 51 29.04 -13.78 18.83
N ALA A 52 28.87 -13.75 17.51
CA ALA A 52 27.81 -12.97 16.88
C ALA A 52 26.43 -13.49 17.30
N ASN A 53 25.55 -12.56 17.66
CA ASN A 53 24.23 -12.87 18.18
C ASN A 53 23.28 -11.68 17.93
N LEU A 54 22.59 -11.72 16.80
CA LEU A 54 21.63 -10.70 16.39
C LEU A 54 20.33 -10.80 17.20
N ASP A 55 19.85 -12.02 17.44
CA ASP A 55 18.51 -12.31 17.96
C ASP A 55 18.50 -12.92 19.38
N GLY A 56 19.65 -13.05 20.03
CA GLY A 56 19.74 -13.65 21.36
C GLY A 56 19.83 -15.18 21.33
N LEU A 57 19.57 -15.82 20.20
CA LEU A 57 19.63 -17.27 20.00
C LEU A 57 20.91 -17.73 19.27
N GLY A 58 21.85 -16.81 19.06
CA GLY A 58 23.11 -17.04 18.37
C GLY A 58 22.97 -16.96 16.85
N SER A 59 21.86 -16.42 16.33
CA SER A 59 21.68 -16.21 14.90
C SER A 59 22.40 -14.93 14.46
N ALA A 60 22.99 -14.93 13.27
CA ALA A 60 23.67 -13.76 12.70
C ALA A 60 23.68 -13.81 11.17
N PHE A 61 23.87 -12.65 10.55
CA PHE A 61 24.18 -12.56 9.12
C PHE A 61 25.58 -13.15 8.86
N PRO A 62 25.76 -13.93 7.77
CA PRO A 62 27.03 -14.58 7.47
C PRO A 62 28.07 -13.56 6.99
N GLU A 63 29.21 -13.55 7.68
CA GLU A 63 30.30 -12.60 7.43
C GLU A 63 30.89 -12.70 6.01
N LEU A 64 30.92 -13.89 5.43
CA LEU A 64 31.40 -14.11 4.06
C LEU A 64 30.53 -13.37 3.03
N ASP A 65 29.21 -13.45 3.16
CA ASP A 65 28.30 -12.77 2.22
C ASP A 65 28.43 -11.26 2.35
N VAL A 66 28.61 -10.75 3.57
CA VAL A 66 28.84 -9.32 3.82
C VAL A 66 30.18 -8.87 3.23
N ARG A 67 31.27 -9.60 3.46
CA ARG A 67 32.60 -9.27 2.92
C ARG A 67 32.62 -9.32 1.39
N ASN A 68 31.93 -10.30 0.80
CA ASN A 68 31.80 -10.43 -0.66
C ASN A 68 30.91 -9.34 -1.25
N ALA A 69 29.87 -8.90 -0.53
CA ALA A 69 29.03 -7.79 -0.95
C ALA A 69 29.79 -6.46 -0.98
N GLY A 70 30.82 -6.31 -0.14
CA GLY A 70 31.62 -5.08 -0.05
C GLY A 70 30.77 -3.90 0.41
N LEU A 71 30.54 -2.94 -0.49
CA LEU A 71 29.65 -1.80 -0.26
C LEU A 71 28.23 -2.18 -0.70
N VAL A 72 27.30 -2.28 0.25
CA VAL A 72 25.91 -2.63 -0.03
C VAL A 72 25.21 -1.46 -0.72
N ARG A 73 24.66 -1.71 -1.91
CA ARG A 73 23.98 -0.68 -2.71
C ARG A 73 22.50 -0.95 -2.82
N VAL A 74 21.71 0.08 -2.54
CA VAL A 74 20.24 0.07 -2.71
C VAL A 74 19.88 1.23 -3.62
N GLY A 75 19.68 0.95 -4.90
CA GLY A 75 19.61 2.00 -5.91
C GLY A 75 20.87 2.88 -5.88
N SER A 76 20.71 4.17 -5.61
CA SER A 76 21.83 5.12 -5.50
C SER A 76 22.43 5.20 -4.09
N LEU A 77 21.89 4.48 -3.11
CA LEU A 77 22.34 4.52 -1.72
C LEU A 77 23.52 3.58 -1.54
N ALA A 78 24.56 4.06 -0.87
CA ALA A 78 25.78 3.33 -0.58
C ALA A 78 25.94 3.15 0.92
N TYR A 79 25.83 1.90 1.39
CA TYR A 79 26.03 1.53 2.78
C TYR A 79 27.35 0.79 2.97
N GLN A 80 28.14 1.24 3.93
CA GLN A 80 29.35 0.55 4.34
C GLN A 80 29.04 -0.34 5.54
N LEU A 81 29.02 -1.67 5.30
CA LEU A 81 28.97 -2.64 6.39
C LEU A 81 30.38 -2.84 6.96
N ILE A 82 30.45 -3.06 8.28
CA ILE A 82 31.68 -3.28 9.03
C ILE A 82 31.59 -4.67 9.67
N THR A 83 32.73 -5.38 9.78
CA THR A 83 32.81 -6.73 10.37
C THR A 83 33.99 -6.84 11.32
N GLY A 84 33.98 -7.83 12.21
CA GLY A 84 35.13 -8.15 13.07
C GLY A 84 35.04 -7.65 14.52
N GLY A 85 33.91 -7.05 14.91
CA GLY A 85 33.62 -6.57 16.26
C GLY A 85 32.11 -6.35 16.43
N ASN A 86 31.71 -5.40 17.27
CA ASN A 86 30.34 -4.88 17.17
C ASN A 86 30.18 -4.22 15.80
N ASP A 87 29.07 -4.52 15.13
CA ASP A 87 28.82 -4.18 13.72
C ASP A 87 27.44 -3.54 13.50
N ASN A 88 26.66 -3.41 14.58
CA ASN A 88 25.38 -2.74 14.54
C ASN A 88 25.04 -2.06 15.87
N VAL A 89 24.12 -1.10 15.78
CA VAL A 89 23.46 -0.48 16.92
C VAL A 89 22.14 -1.21 17.18
N ALA A 90 22.05 -1.95 18.27
CA ALA A 90 20.77 -2.38 18.85
C ALA A 90 20.15 -1.18 19.59
N ALA A 91 18.93 -0.79 19.21
CA ALA A 91 18.26 0.39 19.74
C ALA A 91 17.68 0.13 21.13
N PHE A 92 18.21 0.81 22.16
CA PHE A 92 17.79 0.75 23.56
C PHE A 92 17.38 2.13 24.10
N GLY A 93 17.06 3.08 23.22
CA GLY A 93 16.71 4.46 23.57
C GLY A 93 17.91 5.41 23.69
N GLN A 94 19.09 4.97 23.26
CA GLN A 94 20.28 5.81 23.21
C GLN A 94 20.30 6.73 21.99
N ASP A 95 21.22 7.67 22.04
CA ASP A 95 21.51 8.62 20.99
C ASP A 95 22.67 8.14 20.10
N ILE A 96 22.58 8.38 18.79
CA ILE A 96 23.68 8.21 17.83
C ILE A 96 24.23 9.61 17.48
N PRO A 97 25.45 9.96 17.95
CA PRO A 97 26.11 11.21 17.54
C PRO A 97 26.31 11.24 16.03
N MET A 98 25.87 12.32 15.40
CA MET A 98 26.01 12.53 13.96
C MET A 98 27.11 13.55 13.69
N THR A 99 27.92 13.33 12.65
CA THR A 99 28.89 14.35 12.21
C THR A 99 28.12 15.63 11.83
N PRO A 100 28.38 16.79 12.49
CA PRO A 100 27.56 17.98 12.31
C PRO A 100 27.59 18.54 10.89
N HIS A 101 26.49 18.32 10.16
CA HIS A 101 26.30 18.83 8.81
C HIS A 101 24.81 19.12 8.56
N ARG A 102 24.55 19.92 7.52
CA ARG A 102 23.22 20.01 6.92
C ARG A 102 23.04 18.82 6.00
N TYR A 103 22.30 17.82 6.45
CA TYR A 103 21.94 16.67 5.63
C TYR A 103 20.68 17.00 4.86
N GLY A 104 20.74 16.84 3.54
CA GLY A 104 19.56 16.93 2.68
C GLY A 104 18.73 15.66 2.65
N ALA A 105 19.37 14.53 2.99
CA ALA A 105 18.73 13.23 3.00
C ALA A 105 19.54 12.27 3.87
N LEU A 106 18.85 11.43 4.64
CA LEU A 106 19.42 10.42 5.53
C LEU A 106 18.66 9.10 5.41
N TYR A 107 19.40 8.00 5.29
CA TYR A 107 18.85 6.65 5.23
C TYR A 107 19.67 5.72 6.11
N LEU A 108 18.99 4.80 6.78
CA LEU A 108 19.58 3.76 7.63
C LEU A 108 19.42 2.39 6.96
N LEU A 109 20.44 1.54 7.06
CA LEU A 109 20.33 0.12 6.74
C LEU A 109 20.03 -0.63 8.03
N VAL A 110 18.83 -1.19 8.12
CA VAL A 110 18.26 -1.69 9.38
C VAL A 110 17.70 -3.10 9.26
N THR A 111 17.48 -3.74 10.39
CA THR A 111 16.63 -4.94 10.48
C THR A 111 15.91 -4.98 11.84
N ALA A 112 14.94 -5.89 11.98
CA ALA A 112 14.28 -6.15 13.24
C ALA A 112 14.35 -7.64 13.62
N THR A 113 14.43 -7.93 14.91
CA THR A 113 14.34 -9.30 15.44
C THR A 113 13.14 -9.47 16.35
N HIS A 114 12.60 -10.69 16.45
CA HIS A 114 11.46 -11.07 17.30
C HIS A 114 10.14 -10.40 16.92
N GLY A 115 9.93 -10.20 15.63
CA GLY A 115 8.74 -9.58 15.07
C GLY A 115 9.00 -8.16 14.53
N PRO A 116 7.98 -7.56 13.89
CA PRO A 116 8.10 -6.20 13.37
C PRO A 116 8.42 -5.19 14.47
N SER A 117 9.46 -4.37 14.26
CA SER A 117 9.81 -3.28 15.16
C SER A 117 9.13 -1.99 14.69
N VAL A 118 8.45 -1.30 15.62
CA VAL A 118 7.74 -0.04 15.39
C VAL A 118 8.29 1.01 16.34
N GLY A 119 8.52 2.23 15.87
CA GLY A 119 8.97 3.29 16.75
C GLY A 119 9.18 4.63 16.06
N ASN A 120 9.85 5.53 16.79
CA ASN A 120 10.18 6.88 16.35
C ASN A 120 11.69 7.03 16.28
N LEU A 121 12.17 7.65 15.20
CA LEU A 121 13.54 8.14 15.06
C LEU A 121 13.49 9.67 15.08
N THR A 122 14.23 10.29 15.99
CA THR A 122 14.18 11.75 16.18
C THR A 122 15.51 12.39 15.81
N ALA A 123 15.51 13.17 14.75
CA ALA A 123 16.63 14.00 14.31
C ALA A 123 16.71 15.25 15.20
N VAL A 124 17.82 15.45 15.91
CA VAL A 124 18.05 16.60 16.78
C VAL A 124 19.08 17.53 16.15
N TYR A 125 18.76 18.83 16.13
CA TYR A 125 19.57 19.85 15.46
C TYR A 125 20.35 20.72 16.44
N SER A 126 21.38 21.40 15.92
CA SER A 126 22.24 22.28 16.71
C SER A 126 21.52 23.48 17.33
N ASP A 127 20.33 23.83 16.85
CA ASP A 127 19.47 24.90 17.38
C ASP A 127 18.55 24.43 18.53
N GLY A 128 18.65 23.15 18.92
CA GLY A 128 17.85 22.54 19.97
C GLY A 128 16.48 22.03 19.53
N THR A 129 16.09 22.26 18.27
CA THR A 129 14.84 21.72 17.72
C THR A 129 15.02 20.26 17.26
N SER A 130 13.92 19.57 16.98
CA SER A 130 13.95 18.20 16.46
C SER A 130 12.79 17.90 15.51
N ASP A 131 12.99 16.90 14.64
CA ASP A 131 11.94 16.33 13.80
C ASP A 131 11.90 14.81 14.00
N THR A 132 10.69 14.22 13.98
CA THR A 132 10.50 12.78 14.22
C THR A 132 9.95 12.08 12.99
N THR A 133 10.54 10.93 12.65
CA THR A 133 10.05 9.99 11.63
C THR A 133 9.55 8.72 12.33
N LYS A 134 8.32 8.31 12.03
CA LYS A 134 7.74 7.06 12.52
C LYS A 134 8.11 5.93 11.55
N PHE A 135 8.52 4.77 12.05
CA PHE A 135 8.94 3.64 11.22
C PHE A 135 8.26 2.33 11.62
N VAL A 136 8.20 1.40 10.66
CA VAL A 136 8.06 -0.04 10.87
C VAL A 136 9.13 -0.75 10.06
N VAL A 137 9.77 -1.73 10.69
CA VAL A 137 10.73 -2.63 10.06
C VAL A 137 10.28 -4.05 10.33
N SER A 138 10.01 -4.82 9.28
CA SER A 138 9.62 -6.22 9.39
C SER A 138 10.72 -7.06 10.02
N ASP A 139 10.33 -8.19 10.63
CA ASP A 139 11.29 -9.15 11.15
C ASP A 139 12.24 -9.62 10.05
N TRP A 140 13.51 -9.79 10.41
CA TRP A 140 14.59 -10.14 9.50
C TRP A 140 14.37 -11.46 8.75
N GLN A 141 13.51 -12.36 9.22
CA GLN A 141 13.23 -13.65 8.57
C GLN A 141 12.01 -13.63 7.63
N THR A 142 11.21 -12.56 7.64
CA THR A 142 9.93 -12.53 6.92
C THR A 142 10.03 -12.03 5.47
N GLY A 143 11.02 -11.17 5.16
CA GLY A 143 11.15 -10.56 3.84
C GLY A 143 10.03 -9.55 3.49
N GLY A 144 10.15 -8.86 2.36
CA GLY A 144 9.17 -7.85 1.88
C GLY A 144 9.71 -7.01 0.72
N ALA A 145 8.90 -6.12 0.12
CA ALA A 145 9.29 -5.37 -1.11
C ALA A 145 10.44 -4.36 -0.93
N TYR A 146 11.01 -4.27 0.27
CA TYR A 146 12.07 -3.34 0.64
C TYR A 146 13.35 -3.98 1.14
N SER A 147 13.52 -5.29 0.97
CA SER A 147 14.80 -5.88 1.33
C SER A 147 15.91 -5.24 0.48
N ALA A 148 16.68 -4.40 1.15
CA ALA A 148 17.84 -3.70 0.62
C ALA A 148 19.00 -4.66 0.41
N PHE A 149 19.08 -5.66 1.28
CA PHE A 149 20.07 -6.71 1.27
C PHE A 149 19.43 -7.96 1.86
N SER A 150 19.59 -9.09 1.19
CA SER A 150 19.13 -10.39 1.66
C SER A 150 20.22 -11.43 1.48
N THR A 151 20.39 -12.29 2.47
CA THR A 151 21.21 -13.51 2.36
C THR A 151 20.30 -14.73 2.48
N ALA A 152 20.61 -15.80 1.76
CA ALA A 152 19.91 -17.09 1.84
C ALA A 152 20.50 -18.01 2.93
N THR A 153 21.48 -17.52 3.69
CA THR A 153 22.19 -18.29 4.71
C THR A 153 22.27 -17.49 5.99
N ILE A 154 22.04 -18.12 7.14
CA ILE A 154 22.26 -17.53 8.46
C ILE A 154 23.21 -18.41 9.28
N VAL A 155 24.03 -17.79 10.12
CA VAL A 155 24.89 -18.50 11.07
C VAL A 155 24.12 -18.68 12.37
N GLN A 156 24.08 -19.90 12.91
CA GLN A 156 23.46 -20.18 14.21
C GLN A 156 24.39 -21.04 15.07
N GLY A 157 25.02 -20.41 16.06
CA GLY A 157 26.02 -21.08 16.91
C GLY A 157 27.21 -21.62 16.09
N ARG A 158 27.38 -22.95 16.05
CA ARG A 158 28.44 -23.63 15.27
C ARG A 158 27.98 -24.12 13.89
N SER A 159 26.74 -23.84 13.50
CA SER A 159 26.14 -24.35 12.27
C SER A 159 25.79 -23.24 11.30
N ILE A 160 25.72 -23.59 10.02
CA ILE A 160 25.18 -22.75 8.96
C ILE A 160 23.80 -23.30 8.60
N VAL A 161 22.77 -22.46 8.59
CA VAL A 161 21.40 -22.83 8.26
C VAL A 161 21.00 -22.14 6.96
N GLN A 162 20.40 -22.89 6.04
CA GLN A 162 19.79 -22.32 4.83
C GLN A 162 18.46 -21.67 5.21
N SER A 163 18.52 -20.37 5.49
CA SER A 163 17.36 -19.53 5.82
C SER A 163 17.63 -18.12 5.32
N HIS A 164 16.58 -17.35 5.06
CA HIS A 164 16.73 -16.00 4.54
C HIS A 164 16.76 -14.96 5.66
N GLY A 165 17.75 -14.07 5.61
CA GLY A 165 17.86 -12.90 6.48
C GLY A 165 17.79 -11.63 5.64
N HIS A 166 17.03 -10.63 6.09
CA HIS A 166 16.75 -9.41 5.36
C HIS A 166 17.16 -8.17 6.15
N MET A 167 17.82 -7.23 5.47
CA MET A 167 17.98 -5.84 5.90
C MET A 167 17.19 -4.92 4.97
N TYR A 168 16.79 -3.76 5.48
CA TYR A 168 15.89 -2.80 4.85
C TYR A 168 16.52 -1.41 4.82
N SER A 169 16.24 -0.62 3.78
CA SER A 169 16.65 0.79 3.70
C SER A 169 15.53 1.67 4.25
N LEU A 170 15.76 2.27 5.42
CA LEU A 170 14.80 3.10 6.14
C LEU A 170 15.15 4.58 5.96
N PRO A 171 14.32 5.40 5.29
CA PRO A 171 14.52 6.84 5.23
C PRO A 171 14.25 7.50 6.60
N VAL A 172 14.99 8.57 6.90
CA VAL A 172 14.77 9.41 8.09
C VAL A 172 14.64 10.86 7.62
N TYR A 173 13.55 11.52 8.00
CA TYR A 173 13.37 12.93 7.71
C TYR A 173 14.43 13.76 8.44
N VAL A 174 15.10 14.62 7.68
CA VAL A 174 16.07 15.60 8.17
C VAL A 174 15.80 16.91 7.45
N ASN A 175 15.78 18.00 8.20
CA ASN A 175 15.55 19.33 7.65
C ASN A 175 16.85 19.85 7.01
N PRO A 176 16.90 20.02 5.67
CA PRO A 176 18.10 20.46 4.95
C PRO A 176 18.59 21.86 5.32
N ALA A 177 17.76 22.68 5.97
CA ALA A 177 18.16 24.01 6.43
C ALA A 177 18.90 23.98 7.79
N LYS A 178 18.82 22.87 8.53
CA LYS A 178 19.34 22.73 9.90
C LYS A 178 20.55 21.80 9.95
N THR A 179 21.41 22.01 10.94
CA THR A 179 22.59 21.16 11.17
C THR A 179 22.20 20.03 12.10
N LEU A 180 22.17 18.78 11.59
CA LEU A 180 21.92 17.58 12.38
C LEU A 180 23.14 17.33 13.27
N VAL A 181 22.90 17.08 14.56
CA VAL A 181 23.97 16.74 15.52
C VAL A 181 23.79 15.37 16.15
N ASN A 182 22.56 14.87 16.19
CA ASN A 182 22.25 13.64 16.90
C ASN A 182 21.00 12.97 16.33
N LEU A 183 20.94 11.64 16.41
CA LEU A 183 19.76 10.85 16.10
C LEU A 183 19.35 10.05 17.34
N ALA A 184 18.24 10.43 17.96
CA ALA A 184 17.70 9.72 19.11
C ALA A 184 16.91 8.49 18.64
N LEU A 185 17.25 7.32 19.20
CA LEU A 185 16.65 6.03 18.86
C LEU A 185 15.45 5.72 19.75
N PRO A 186 14.53 4.84 19.29
CA PRO A 186 13.45 4.37 20.13
C PRO A 186 13.99 3.54 21.30
N ALA A 187 13.25 3.54 22.41
CA ALA A 187 13.47 2.59 23.50
C ALA A 187 13.32 1.15 22.98
N GLY A 188 14.13 0.24 23.50
CA GLY A 188 14.08 -1.17 23.15
C GLY A 188 14.42 -2.04 24.34
N SER A 189 14.15 -3.34 24.21
CA SER A 189 14.50 -4.32 25.23
C SER A 189 15.81 -5.01 24.88
N PRO A 190 16.60 -5.48 25.87
CA PRO A 190 17.82 -6.24 25.60
C PRO A 190 17.55 -7.40 24.63
N VAL A 191 18.50 -7.71 23.75
CA VAL A 191 18.40 -8.78 22.74
C VAL A 191 17.91 -10.11 23.33
N ALA A 192 18.38 -10.45 24.54
CA ALA A 192 18.02 -11.68 25.25
C ALA A 192 16.57 -11.73 25.78
N SER A 193 15.78 -10.67 25.60
CA SER A 193 14.38 -10.61 26.04
C SER A 193 13.38 -11.18 25.02
N PHE A 194 13.83 -11.50 23.80
CA PHE A 194 13.00 -12.03 22.71
C PHE A 194 11.79 -11.15 22.38
N ARG A 195 11.98 -9.83 22.43
CA ARG A 195 10.97 -8.81 22.06
C ARG A 195 11.43 -8.06 20.81
N PRO A 196 10.50 -7.49 20.01
CA PRO A 196 10.83 -6.69 18.84
C PRO A 196 11.94 -5.68 19.10
N LEU A 197 13.02 -5.72 18.32
CA LEU A 197 14.18 -4.85 18.50
C LEU A 197 14.73 -4.36 17.15
N LEU A 198 14.96 -3.05 17.04
CA LEU A 198 15.58 -2.44 15.88
C LEU A 198 17.11 -2.56 15.95
N HIS A 199 17.72 -2.93 14.84
CA HIS A 199 19.15 -3.01 14.64
C HIS A 199 19.56 -2.13 13.45
N ILE A 200 20.56 -1.25 13.63
CA ILE A 200 21.06 -0.35 12.60
C ILE A 200 22.50 -0.73 12.25
N PHE A 201 22.73 -1.20 11.02
CA PHE A 201 24.04 -1.67 10.57
C PHE A 201 24.87 -0.58 9.88
N ALA A 202 24.22 0.35 9.19
CA ALA A 202 24.91 1.41 8.47
C ALA A 202 23.98 2.60 8.22
N ALA A 203 24.57 3.74 7.87
CA ALA A 203 23.84 4.92 7.41
C ALA A 203 24.43 5.43 6.10
N ALA A 204 23.59 6.02 5.27
CA ALA A 204 23.95 6.71 4.04
C ALA A 204 23.27 8.08 4.05
N GLY A 205 24.02 9.13 3.69
CA GLY A 205 23.46 10.47 3.62
C GLY A 205 24.03 11.30 2.48
N LYS A 206 23.32 12.38 2.19
CA LYS A 206 23.74 13.39 1.22
C LYS A 206 23.67 14.75 1.89
N THR A 207 24.76 15.50 1.84
CA THR A 207 24.79 16.87 2.38
C THR A 207 24.00 17.81 1.48
N ALA A 208 23.30 18.77 2.09
CA ALA A 208 22.57 19.81 1.39
C ALA A 208 23.56 20.83 0.81
N SER A 209 24.14 20.48 -0.35
CA SER A 209 25.22 21.24 -0.99
C SER A 209 24.74 22.46 -1.77
N SER A 210 23.44 22.52 -2.10
CA SER A 210 22.83 23.63 -2.80
C SER A 210 21.38 23.87 -2.33
N ALA A 211 20.83 25.03 -2.71
CA ALA A 211 19.45 25.37 -2.39
C ALA A 211 18.44 24.46 -3.09
N THR A 212 18.77 23.92 -4.26
CA THR A 212 17.89 23.06 -5.06
C THR A 212 18.69 21.85 -5.55
N ASP A 213 18.46 20.69 -4.95
CA ASP A 213 19.22 19.46 -5.24
C ASP A 213 18.28 18.25 -5.23
N LEU A 214 18.08 17.61 -6.38
CA LEU A 214 17.25 16.41 -6.51
C LEU A 214 18.13 15.17 -6.59
N ALA A 215 17.78 14.16 -5.81
CA ALA A 215 18.39 12.85 -5.80
C ALA A 215 17.36 11.77 -6.16
N VAL A 216 17.77 10.76 -6.92
CA VAL A 216 16.96 9.56 -7.14
C VAL A 216 17.52 8.46 -6.26
N THR A 217 16.75 7.97 -5.30
CA THR A 217 17.24 6.93 -4.37
C THR A 217 16.97 5.52 -4.85
N HIS A 218 15.90 5.34 -5.62
CA HIS A 218 15.48 4.04 -6.13
C HIS A 218 14.77 4.21 -7.48
N ALA A 219 14.99 3.26 -8.39
CA ALA A 219 14.30 3.19 -9.66
C ALA A 219 14.15 1.73 -10.08
N VAL A 220 12.93 1.29 -10.36
CA VAL A 220 12.65 -0.11 -10.73
C VAL A 220 11.57 -0.17 -11.81
N ALA A 221 11.77 -1.06 -12.78
CA ALA A 221 10.72 -1.41 -13.73
C ALA A 221 9.83 -2.49 -13.11
N THR A 222 8.51 -2.29 -13.15
CA THR A 222 7.54 -3.23 -12.60
C THR A 222 6.84 -3.99 -13.73
N ALA A 223 6.06 -5.01 -13.36
CA ALA A 223 5.13 -5.65 -14.31
C ALA A 223 3.82 -4.86 -14.46
N ASN A 224 3.52 -3.96 -13.51
CA ASN A 224 2.35 -3.10 -13.58
C ASN A 224 2.45 -2.13 -14.75
N LYS A 225 1.30 -1.60 -15.14
CA LYS A 225 1.16 -0.66 -16.22
C LYS A 225 0.42 0.59 -15.77
N ILE A 226 0.58 1.65 -16.53
CA ILE A 226 -0.07 2.93 -16.32
C ILE A 226 -0.75 3.39 -17.61
N PRO A 227 -2.01 3.88 -17.55
CA PRO A 227 -2.69 4.41 -18.72
C PRO A 227 -2.08 5.75 -19.16
N ASP A 228 -1.98 5.95 -20.47
CA ASP A 228 -1.84 7.28 -21.05
C ASP A 228 -3.21 7.99 -21.15
N LYS A 229 -3.22 9.20 -21.73
CA LYS A 229 -4.45 9.99 -21.90
C LYS A 229 -5.52 9.34 -22.77
N SER A 230 -5.17 8.33 -23.57
CA SER A 230 -6.12 7.55 -24.38
C SER A 230 -6.62 6.29 -23.67
N GLY A 231 -6.15 6.00 -22.45
CA GLY A 231 -6.45 4.78 -21.70
C GLY A 231 -5.53 3.60 -22.07
N ARG A 232 -4.58 3.78 -22.99
CA ARG A 232 -3.63 2.73 -23.35
C ARG A 232 -2.60 2.55 -22.24
N LEU A 233 -2.49 1.31 -21.76
CA LEU A 233 -1.54 0.92 -20.71
C LEU A 233 -0.10 0.79 -21.23
N TRP A 234 0.85 1.26 -20.44
CA TRP A 234 2.30 1.19 -20.69
C TRP A 234 3.02 0.65 -19.46
N GLN A 235 4.08 -0.16 -19.65
CA GLN A 235 4.86 -0.70 -18.52
C GLN A 235 5.32 0.44 -17.61
N MET A 236 5.16 0.24 -16.31
CA MET A 236 5.46 1.24 -15.30
C MET A 236 6.91 1.10 -14.83
N VAL A 237 7.58 2.24 -14.71
CA VAL A 237 8.83 2.41 -13.97
C VAL A 237 8.55 3.30 -12.77
N GLU A 238 8.82 2.78 -11.58
CA GLU A 238 8.68 3.48 -10.32
C GLU A 238 10.01 4.13 -9.94
N VAL A 239 9.98 5.42 -9.56
CA VAL A 239 11.18 6.20 -9.23
C VAL A 239 10.95 6.99 -7.95
N ASP A 240 11.80 6.79 -6.94
CA ASP A 240 11.80 7.57 -5.71
C ASP A 240 12.71 8.78 -5.87
N VAL A 241 12.11 9.97 -5.83
CA VAL A 241 12.81 11.26 -5.94
C VAL A 241 12.81 11.96 -4.59
N HIS A 242 13.99 12.40 -4.15
CA HIS A 242 14.21 13.10 -2.89
C HIS A 242 14.72 14.51 -3.19
N ASN A 243 14.10 15.53 -2.60
CA ASN A 243 14.66 16.88 -2.61
C ASN A 243 15.67 17.06 -1.46
N SER A 244 16.94 16.80 -1.77
CA SER A 244 18.06 17.00 -0.85
C SER A 244 18.51 18.47 -0.72
N GLY A 245 17.87 19.40 -1.43
CA GLY A 245 18.10 20.84 -1.31
C GLY A 245 17.27 21.45 -0.18
N SER A 246 17.62 22.67 0.23
CA SER A 246 16.90 23.39 1.29
C SER A 246 15.67 24.16 0.84
N LYS A 247 15.47 24.35 -0.47
CA LYS A 247 14.30 25.04 -1.02
C LYS A 247 13.28 24.06 -1.56
N ARG A 248 12.02 24.43 -1.37
CA ARG A 248 10.87 23.82 -2.03
C ARG A 248 11.01 23.87 -3.55
N LEU A 249 10.60 22.78 -4.20
CA LEU A 249 10.22 22.79 -5.60
C LEU A 249 8.73 23.07 -5.70
N TYR A 250 8.33 24.11 -6.44
CA TYR A 250 6.92 24.45 -6.67
C TYR A 250 6.72 24.91 -8.12
N GLY A 251 5.58 24.53 -8.72
CA GLY A 251 5.14 25.03 -10.04
C GLY A 251 6.15 24.79 -11.17
N SER A 252 7.12 23.91 -10.94
CA SER A 252 8.29 23.73 -11.81
C SER A 252 8.02 22.73 -12.94
N ASN A 253 6.82 22.12 -12.96
CA ASN A 253 6.38 21.10 -13.91
C ASN A 253 7.49 20.07 -14.15
N VAL A 254 8.04 19.56 -13.05
CA VAL A 254 9.23 18.72 -13.09
C VAL A 254 8.80 17.36 -13.64
N LYS A 255 9.31 17.04 -14.82
CA LYS A 255 9.04 15.78 -15.50
C LYS A 255 10.21 14.83 -15.31
N VAL A 256 9.88 13.60 -14.93
CA VAL A 256 10.80 12.48 -14.85
C VAL A 256 10.53 11.55 -16.02
N SER A 257 11.56 11.22 -16.78
CA SER A 257 11.48 10.39 -17.98
C SER A 257 12.61 9.37 -18.02
N VAL A 258 12.34 8.21 -18.61
CA VAL A 258 13.35 7.19 -18.92
C VAL A 258 13.77 7.34 -20.38
N LEU A 259 15.07 7.41 -20.60
CA LEU A 259 15.72 7.52 -21.90
C LEU A 259 16.60 6.29 -22.12
N GLY A 260 16.59 5.72 -23.31
CA GLY A 260 17.44 4.57 -23.63
C GLY A 260 17.21 4.09 -25.06
N HIS A 261 18.16 3.31 -25.58
CA HIS A 261 18.00 2.71 -26.90
C HIS A 261 16.82 1.72 -26.88
N GLY A 262 15.85 1.91 -27.77
CA GLY A 262 14.64 1.07 -27.83
C GLY A 262 13.64 1.31 -26.71
N VAL A 263 13.78 2.38 -25.92
CA VAL A 263 12.87 2.76 -24.83
C VAL A 263 12.35 4.16 -25.05
N VAL A 264 11.03 4.35 -24.96
CA VAL A 264 10.38 5.65 -25.12
C VAL A 264 9.44 5.90 -23.94
N THR A 265 9.62 7.03 -23.26
CA THR A 265 8.65 7.50 -22.26
C THR A 265 7.34 7.92 -22.94
N ARG A 266 6.23 7.28 -22.58
CA ARG A 266 4.87 7.60 -23.04
C ARG A 266 4.07 8.39 -22.01
N VAL A 267 4.30 8.11 -20.73
CA VAL A 267 3.70 8.84 -19.62
C VAL A 267 4.84 9.32 -18.72
N PRO A 268 5.22 10.61 -18.74
CA PRO A 268 6.24 11.11 -17.84
C PRO A 268 5.72 11.15 -16.39
N GLY A 269 6.59 10.86 -15.44
CA GLY A 269 6.31 11.14 -14.03
C GLY A 269 6.30 12.65 -13.79
N VAL A 270 5.43 13.14 -12.91
CA VAL A 270 5.27 14.57 -12.62
C VAL A 270 5.49 14.84 -11.13
N LEU A 271 6.31 15.85 -10.84
CA LEU A 271 6.54 16.41 -9.51
C LEU A 271 6.21 17.91 -9.54
N ASP A 272 5.07 18.29 -8.95
CA ASP A 272 4.64 19.69 -8.90
C ASP A 272 5.11 20.40 -7.64
N VAL A 273 5.06 19.71 -6.49
CA VAL A 273 5.55 20.22 -5.20
C VAL A 273 6.39 19.17 -4.47
N LEU A 274 7.53 19.59 -3.92
CA LEU A 274 8.38 18.78 -3.04
C LEU A 274 9.21 19.70 -2.11
N GLU A 275 8.94 19.68 -0.81
CA GLU A 275 9.74 20.45 0.17
C GLU A 275 11.18 19.95 0.23
N GLY A 276 12.07 20.77 0.78
CA GLY A 276 13.40 20.28 1.16
C GLY A 276 13.30 19.19 2.24
N GLY A 277 14.02 18.08 2.05
CA GLY A 277 14.01 16.91 2.93
C GLY A 277 12.86 15.93 2.65
N GLU A 278 11.90 16.29 1.79
CA GLU A 278 10.81 15.41 1.39
C GLU A 278 11.22 14.48 0.24
N LYS A 279 10.56 13.32 0.18
CA LYS A 279 10.64 12.39 -0.94
C LYS A 279 9.27 12.06 -1.50
N ARG A 280 9.24 11.69 -2.78
CA ARG A 280 8.03 11.28 -3.48
C ARG A 280 8.36 10.23 -4.54
N THR A 281 7.52 9.21 -4.59
CA THR A 281 7.53 8.22 -5.66
C THR A 281 6.78 8.76 -6.87
N VAL A 282 7.39 8.66 -8.05
CA VAL A 282 6.74 8.95 -9.34
C VAL A 282 6.71 7.71 -10.22
N TYR A 283 5.72 7.68 -11.09
CA TYR A 283 5.46 6.55 -11.97
C TYR A 283 5.56 7.00 -13.42
N ILE A 284 6.35 6.29 -14.21
CA ILE A 284 6.66 6.60 -15.59
C ILE A 284 6.17 5.44 -16.47
N GLY A 285 5.33 5.74 -17.46
CA GLY A 285 4.90 4.76 -18.46
C GLY A 285 5.88 4.70 -19.62
N VAL A 286 6.44 3.53 -19.89
CA VAL A 286 7.44 3.33 -20.96
C VAL A 286 6.97 2.32 -22.00
N ALA A 287 7.37 2.57 -23.25
CA ALA A 287 7.22 1.65 -24.36
C ALA A 287 8.59 1.09 -24.75
N THR A 288 8.65 -0.21 -25.02
CA THR A 288 9.84 -0.88 -25.54
C THR A 288 9.65 -1.23 -27.02
N SER A 289 10.72 -1.18 -27.81
CA SER A 289 10.73 -1.63 -29.22
C SER A 289 11.00 -3.13 -29.38
N PHE A 290 11.06 -3.87 -28.28
CA PHE A 290 11.38 -5.29 -28.22
C PHE A 290 10.38 -6.03 -27.33
N THR A 291 10.30 -7.34 -27.53
CA THR A 291 9.51 -8.28 -26.71
C THR A 291 10.40 -9.01 -25.71
N GLY A 292 9.76 -9.49 -24.64
CA GLY A 292 10.42 -10.19 -23.54
C GLY A 292 11.23 -9.27 -22.63
N LYS A 293 11.62 -9.83 -21.48
CA LYS A 293 12.36 -9.11 -20.44
C LYS A 293 13.85 -8.96 -20.82
N ARG A 294 14.39 -7.74 -20.76
CA ARG A 294 15.80 -7.42 -21.07
C ARG A 294 16.39 -6.45 -20.05
N GLN A 295 17.61 -6.74 -19.61
CA GLN A 295 18.39 -5.79 -18.83
C GLN A 295 18.99 -4.74 -19.76
N LEU A 296 18.75 -3.46 -19.47
CA LEU A 296 19.22 -2.33 -20.27
C LEU A 296 19.95 -1.31 -19.40
N SER A 297 20.99 -0.70 -19.98
CA SER A 297 21.52 0.56 -19.46
C SER A 297 20.64 1.69 -20.00
N THR A 298 19.93 2.37 -19.10
CA THR A 298 19.05 3.50 -19.41
C THR A 298 19.51 4.73 -18.66
N ALA A 299 18.92 5.88 -18.94
CA ALA A 299 19.14 7.10 -18.18
C ALA A 299 17.80 7.67 -17.72
N LEU A 300 17.71 8.06 -16.45
CA LEU A 300 16.65 8.94 -15.96
C LEU A 300 17.00 10.37 -16.30
N SER A 301 16.02 11.11 -16.80
CA SER A 301 16.11 12.55 -17.02
C SER A 301 15.04 13.24 -16.18
N ILE A 302 15.47 14.17 -15.33
CA ILE A 302 14.61 15.06 -14.55
C ILE A 302 14.76 16.46 -15.11
N LYS A 303 13.66 17.05 -15.55
CA LYS A 303 13.65 18.38 -16.18
C LYS A 303 12.47 19.20 -15.68
N GLY A 304 12.72 20.44 -15.28
CA GLY A 304 11.68 21.42 -14.93
C GLY A 304 12.03 22.82 -15.44
N SER A 305 11.11 23.77 -15.32
CA SER A 305 11.30 25.14 -15.82
C SER A 305 12.45 25.88 -15.14
N ASN A 306 12.73 25.58 -13.87
CA ASN A 306 13.73 26.27 -13.02
C ASN A 306 14.73 25.30 -12.37
N ILE A 307 14.86 24.08 -12.90
CA ILE A 307 15.79 23.07 -12.38
C ILE A 307 16.71 22.66 -13.53
N ALA A 308 18.02 22.61 -13.27
CA ALA A 308 18.98 22.06 -14.22
C ALA A 308 18.58 20.62 -14.59
N ILE A 309 18.81 20.22 -15.85
CA ILE A 309 18.53 18.84 -16.25
C ILE A 309 19.45 17.91 -15.48
N VAL A 310 18.88 17.07 -14.62
CA VAL A 310 19.61 16.01 -13.94
C VAL A 310 19.44 14.76 -14.77
N THR A 311 20.56 14.17 -15.20
CA THR A 311 20.57 12.88 -15.90
C THR A 311 21.36 11.87 -15.09
N MET A 312 20.81 10.69 -14.88
CA MET A 312 21.44 9.63 -14.10
C MET A 312 21.32 8.30 -14.84
N ASN A 313 22.43 7.61 -15.06
CA ASN A 313 22.41 6.27 -15.62
C ASN A 313 21.79 5.31 -14.61
N ILE A 314 20.83 4.51 -15.05
CA ILE A 314 20.20 3.47 -14.25
C ILE A 314 20.03 2.18 -15.05
N PRO A 315 20.45 1.02 -14.50
CA PRO A 315 20.12 -0.27 -15.09
C PRO A 315 18.64 -0.57 -14.84
N LEU A 316 17.87 -0.83 -15.89
CA LEU A 316 16.46 -1.25 -15.78
C LEU A 316 16.24 -2.57 -16.49
N GLN A 317 15.40 -3.42 -15.88
CA GLN A 317 14.95 -4.67 -16.48
C GLN A 317 13.57 -4.46 -17.12
N LEU A 318 13.53 -4.13 -18.40
CA LEU A 318 12.30 -3.74 -19.12
C LEU A 318 11.73 -4.90 -19.95
N GLY A 319 10.42 -4.87 -20.19
CA GLY A 319 9.64 -5.95 -20.78
C GLY A 319 9.04 -6.88 -19.72
N ILE A 320 7.89 -7.47 -20.06
CA ILE A 320 7.14 -8.41 -19.22
C ILE A 320 7.19 -9.77 -19.92
N ASN A 321 7.56 -10.83 -19.18
CA ASN A 321 7.50 -12.20 -19.68
C ASN A 321 6.11 -12.78 -19.44
N ALA A 322 5.77 -13.86 -20.14
CA ALA A 322 4.59 -14.64 -19.78
C ALA A 322 4.71 -15.14 -18.34
N TRP A 323 3.58 -15.17 -17.63
CA TRP A 323 3.50 -15.67 -16.27
C TRP A 323 3.52 -17.20 -16.29
N GLU A 324 4.46 -17.80 -15.58
CA GLU A 324 4.58 -19.24 -15.43
C GLU A 324 3.95 -19.69 -14.10
N PRO A 325 3.44 -20.93 -13.99
CA PRO A 325 2.79 -21.43 -12.79
C PRO A 325 3.80 -21.80 -11.68
N ASN A 326 4.67 -20.86 -11.31
CA ASN A 326 5.64 -20.99 -10.23
C ASN A 326 5.85 -19.67 -9.47
N GLU A 327 6.23 -19.78 -8.20
CA GLU A 327 6.39 -18.65 -7.27
C GLU A 327 7.40 -17.60 -7.76
N ALA A 328 8.49 -18.02 -8.41
CA ALA A 328 9.53 -17.11 -8.89
C ALA A 328 9.03 -16.21 -10.04
N SER A 329 8.14 -16.71 -10.89
CA SER A 329 7.45 -15.92 -11.90
C SER A 329 6.40 -15.02 -11.24
N LEU A 330 5.47 -15.61 -10.49
CA LEU A 330 4.27 -14.92 -9.98
C LEU A 330 4.57 -13.82 -8.94
N SER A 331 5.61 -13.98 -8.12
CA SER A 331 6.00 -12.98 -7.11
C SER A 331 6.47 -11.63 -7.68
N GLN A 332 6.70 -11.56 -9.00
CA GLN A 332 7.02 -10.32 -9.71
C GLN A 332 5.77 -9.49 -10.04
N HIS A 333 4.58 -10.08 -9.98
CA HIS A 333 3.30 -9.37 -10.09
C HIS A 333 3.05 -8.59 -8.78
N LYS A 334 2.41 -7.41 -8.89
CA LYS A 334 2.12 -6.52 -7.76
C LYS A 334 0.73 -5.94 -7.91
N ALA A 335 0.16 -5.45 -6.81
CA ALA A 335 -1.12 -4.76 -6.83
C ALA A 335 -1.07 -3.59 -7.84
N PRO A 336 -2.04 -3.50 -8.76
CA PRO A 336 -2.01 -2.51 -9.83
C PRO A 336 -2.31 -1.12 -9.31
N ARG A 337 -1.93 -0.10 -10.10
CA ARG A 337 -2.03 1.30 -9.67
C ARG A 337 -3.47 1.70 -9.35
N TRP A 338 -4.43 1.22 -10.14
CA TRP A 338 -5.83 1.51 -9.90
C TRP A 338 -6.29 1.02 -8.51
N PHE A 339 -5.78 -0.14 -8.06
CA PHE A 339 -6.16 -0.71 -6.76
C PHE A 339 -5.60 0.14 -5.63
N ASP A 340 -4.38 0.65 -5.79
CA ASP A 340 -3.87 1.65 -4.86
C ASP A 340 -4.68 2.95 -4.89
N GLN A 341 -5.15 3.42 -6.04
CA GLN A 341 -5.85 4.71 -6.14
C GLN A 341 -7.29 4.69 -5.64
N ASP A 342 -7.95 3.54 -5.71
CA ASP A 342 -9.39 3.38 -5.49
C ASP A 342 -9.81 3.34 -4.03
N LYS A 343 -8.93 2.88 -3.12
CA LYS A 343 -9.01 2.90 -1.64
C LYS A 343 -10.18 2.19 -0.95
N PHE A 344 -11.38 2.20 -1.52
CA PHE A 344 -12.60 1.74 -0.88
C PHE A 344 -13.41 0.83 -1.81
N GLY A 345 -13.74 -0.36 -1.31
CA GLY A 345 -14.56 -1.35 -1.99
C GLY A 345 -15.61 -1.98 -1.09
N ILE A 346 -16.58 -2.67 -1.70
CA ILE A 346 -17.65 -3.40 -0.99
C ILE A 346 -17.49 -4.90 -1.16
N PHE A 347 -17.44 -5.62 -0.04
CA PHE A 347 -17.53 -7.07 -0.01
C PHE A 347 -19.00 -7.49 0.15
N ILE A 348 -19.38 -8.63 -0.43
CA ILE A 348 -20.73 -9.16 -0.34
C ILE A 348 -20.67 -10.64 0.02
N HIS A 349 -20.96 -10.97 1.29
CA HIS A 349 -21.15 -12.35 1.73
C HIS A 349 -22.61 -12.75 1.64
N TRP A 350 -22.92 -13.50 0.59
CA TRP A 350 -24.25 -14.00 0.33
C TRP A 350 -24.21 -15.44 -0.17
N GLY A 351 -24.96 -16.32 0.48
CA GLY A 351 -24.96 -17.74 0.19
C GLY A 351 -26.03 -18.49 0.96
N LEU A 352 -25.91 -19.81 1.04
CA LEU A 352 -26.94 -20.63 1.68
C LEU A 352 -27.09 -20.33 3.17
N TYR A 353 -25.99 -19.96 3.84
CA TYR A 353 -25.97 -19.53 5.24
C TYR A 353 -26.86 -18.30 5.52
N SER A 354 -27.21 -17.50 4.51
CA SER A 354 -28.17 -16.39 4.64
C SER A 354 -29.62 -16.86 4.89
N VAL A 355 -29.92 -18.17 4.79
CA VAL A 355 -31.22 -18.75 5.14
C VAL A 355 -31.37 -18.90 6.65
N PRO A 356 -30.51 -19.68 7.35
CA PRO A 356 -30.56 -19.72 8.80
C PRO A 356 -30.13 -18.39 9.43
N ALA A 357 -29.27 -17.61 8.77
CA ALA A 357 -28.90 -16.24 9.09
C ALA A 357 -28.64 -16.01 10.57
N TRP A 358 -27.89 -16.89 11.23
CA TRP A 358 -27.73 -16.83 12.68
C TRP A 358 -26.31 -17.16 13.10
N GLY A 359 -25.75 -16.31 13.95
CA GLY A 359 -24.58 -16.62 14.76
C GLY A 359 -24.82 -16.08 16.16
N PRO A 360 -24.16 -16.63 17.20
CA PRO A 360 -24.24 -16.10 18.56
C PRO A 360 -23.90 -14.59 18.52
N PRO A 361 -24.82 -13.69 18.95
CA PRO A 361 -24.58 -12.25 18.88
C PRO A 361 -23.31 -11.85 19.64
N GLY A 362 -22.40 -11.14 18.97
CA GLY A 362 -21.12 -10.77 19.58
C GLY A 362 -20.06 -11.87 19.60
N GLY A 363 -20.36 -13.06 19.08
CA GLY A 363 -19.51 -14.24 19.17
C GLY A 363 -18.91 -14.68 17.84
N MET A 364 -19.73 -15.24 16.96
CA MET A 364 -19.24 -15.98 15.77
C MET A 364 -19.97 -15.59 14.49
N TYR A 365 -19.26 -15.82 13.38
CA TYR A 365 -19.69 -15.53 12.02
C TYR A 365 -20.91 -16.37 11.64
N SER A 366 -21.97 -15.71 11.17
CA SER A 366 -23.21 -16.36 10.74
C SER A 366 -23.00 -17.17 9.45
N GLU A 367 -22.07 -16.77 8.59
CA GLU A 367 -21.70 -17.52 7.40
C GLU A 367 -20.96 -18.84 7.72
N TRP A 368 -20.50 -19.02 8.96
CA TRP A 368 -19.93 -20.27 9.47
C TRP A 368 -20.98 -21.23 10.05
N TYR A 369 -22.28 -20.95 9.86
CA TYR A 369 -23.39 -21.69 10.46
C TYR A 369 -23.22 -23.22 10.39
N TRP A 370 -22.85 -23.77 9.24
CA TRP A 370 -22.68 -25.22 9.08
C TRP A 370 -21.63 -25.79 10.03
N SER A 371 -20.47 -25.13 10.14
CA SER A 371 -19.44 -25.51 11.10
C SER A 371 -19.96 -25.42 12.52
N ASN A 372 -20.53 -24.28 12.88
CA ASN A 372 -20.88 -23.97 14.26
C ASN A 372 -21.99 -24.88 14.80
N TYR A 373 -23.04 -25.18 14.01
CA TYR A 373 -24.10 -26.08 14.48
C TYR A 373 -23.64 -27.55 14.61
N ASN A 374 -22.47 -27.93 14.09
CA ASN A 374 -21.88 -29.25 14.31
C ASN A 374 -21.04 -29.33 15.60
N HIS A 375 -20.92 -28.25 16.37
CA HIS A 375 -20.19 -28.21 17.63
C HIS A 375 -21.16 -28.13 18.82
N PRO A 376 -21.32 -29.20 19.63
CA PRO A 376 -22.29 -29.22 20.75
C PRO A 376 -22.08 -28.13 21.82
N GLN A 377 -20.91 -27.50 21.87
CA GLN A 377 -20.58 -26.43 22.81
C GLN A 377 -20.94 -25.03 22.26
N ASP A 378 -21.34 -24.96 20.99
CA ASP A 378 -21.70 -23.73 20.30
C ASP A 378 -23.21 -23.47 20.45
N GLU A 379 -23.61 -22.22 20.70
CA GLU A 379 -25.03 -21.88 20.81
C GLU A 379 -25.80 -22.13 19.50
N THR A 380 -25.11 -22.16 18.35
CA THR A 380 -25.67 -22.50 17.04
C THR A 380 -26.23 -23.92 17.03
N TYR A 381 -25.61 -24.86 17.74
CA TYR A 381 -26.08 -26.24 17.85
C TYR A 381 -27.46 -26.32 18.54
N GLU A 382 -27.64 -25.58 19.64
CA GLU A 382 -28.91 -25.52 20.37
C GLU A 382 -29.97 -24.71 19.61
N TYR A 383 -29.56 -23.59 19.00
CA TYR A 383 -30.43 -22.79 18.13
C TYR A 383 -30.99 -23.63 16.98
N HIS A 384 -30.14 -24.43 16.33
CA HIS A 384 -30.54 -25.31 15.23
C HIS A 384 -31.54 -26.37 15.68
N ALA A 385 -31.26 -27.06 16.80
CA ALA A 385 -32.14 -28.08 17.34
C ALA A 385 -33.52 -27.54 17.69
N LYS A 386 -33.58 -26.32 18.22
CA LYS A 386 -34.82 -25.65 18.62
C LYS A 386 -35.62 -25.10 17.45
N THR A 387 -34.94 -24.54 16.45
CA THR A 387 -35.57 -23.78 15.36
C THR A 387 -35.94 -24.68 14.18
N TRP A 388 -35.03 -25.58 13.80
CA TRP A 388 -35.14 -26.42 12.60
C TRP A 388 -35.38 -27.88 12.94
N GLY A 389 -34.94 -28.32 14.12
CA GLY A 389 -35.08 -29.69 14.60
C GLY A 389 -33.83 -30.53 14.35
N LYS A 390 -33.66 -31.59 15.15
CA LYS A 390 -32.43 -32.43 15.15
C LYS A 390 -32.24 -33.30 13.90
N HIS A 391 -33.24 -33.37 13.03
CA HIS A 391 -33.20 -34.15 11.78
C HIS A 391 -33.16 -33.27 10.53
N PHE A 392 -33.07 -31.95 10.71
CA PHE A 392 -32.87 -31.01 9.64
C PHE A 392 -31.37 -30.91 9.37
N GLU A 393 -30.93 -31.17 8.15
CA GLU A 393 -29.53 -31.07 7.76
C GLU A 393 -29.24 -29.74 7.09
N TYR A 394 -27.97 -29.34 7.00
CA TYR A 394 -27.60 -28.08 6.36
C TYR A 394 -28.10 -27.97 4.91
N ASP A 395 -28.00 -29.05 4.14
CA ASP A 395 -28.45 -29.06 2.74
C ASP A 395 -29.98 -28.96 2.59
N ASP A 396 -30.77 -29.18 3.66
CA ASP A 396 -32.21 -28.96 3.65
C ASP A 396 -32.58 -27.46 3.55
N PHE A 397 -31.62 -26.55 3.78
CA PHE A 397 -31.80 -25.13 3.52
C PHE A 397 -31.84 -24.79 2.02
N ILE A 398 -31.29 -25.62 1.13
CA ILE A 398 -31.18 -25.34 -0.30
C ILE A 398 -32.51 -24.90 -0.94
N PRO A 399 -33.62 -25.64 -0.77
CA PRO A 399 -34.92 -25.22 -1.32
C PRO A 399 -35.51 -23.98 -0.64
N LEU A 400 -34.99 -23.57 0.52
CA LEU A 400 -35.45 -22.40 1.28
C LEU A 400 -34.72 -21.10 0.87
N PHE A 401 -33.61 -21.20 0.13
CA PHE A 401 -32.94 -20.05 -0.44
C PHE A 401 -33.77 -19.47 -1.60
N ASN A 402 -34.56 -18.43 -1.30
CA ASN A 402 -35.53 -17.83 -2.21
C ASN A 402 -35.29 -16.32 -2.44
N PRO A 403 -34.37 -15.97 -3.36
CA PRO A 403 -33.92 -14.59 -3.61
C PRO A 403 -34.87 -13.83 -4.53
N HIS A 404 -36.15 -13.78 -4.17
CA HIS A 404 -37.21 -13.14 -4.97
C HIS A 404 -37.15 -11.60 -4.94
N GLN A 405 -36.37 -11.01 -4.04
CA GLN A 405 -36.14 -9.56 -3.95
C GLN A 405 -34.72 -9.18 -4.38
N PHE A 406 -33.90 -10.14 -4.81
CA PHE A 406 -32.57 -9.86 -5.33
C PHE A 406 -32.67 -9.11 -6.66
N ASN A 407 -32.05 -7.94 -6.69
CA ASN A 407 -31.88 -7.12 -7.87
C ASN A 407 -30.42 -6.62 -7.93
N PRO A 408 -29.61 -7.06 -8.92
CA PRO A 408 -28.22 -6.64 -9.02
C PRO A 408 -28.06 -5.12 -9.18
N ARG A 409 -29.03 -4.45 -9.83
CA ARG A 409 -29.02 -2.99 -9.98
C ARG A 409 -29.11 -2.29 -8.63
N GLU A 410 -30.01 -2.72 -7.74
CA GLU A 410 -30.19 -2.09 -6.42
C GLU A 410 -28.94 -2.26 -5.55
N TRP A 411 -28.26 -3.40 -5.65
CA TRP A 411 -26.97 -3.60 -4.97
C TRP A 411 -25.90 -2.67 -5.53
N LEU A 412 -25.76 -2.60 -6.85
CA LEU A 412 -24.75 -1.77 -7.51
C LEU A 412 -25.01 -0.27 -7.32
N ASP A 413 -26.27 0.17 -7.31
CA ASP A 413 -26.67 1.53 -6.96
C ASP A 413 -26.21 1.89 -5.55
N LEU A 414 -26.47 1.03 -4.57
CA LEU A 414 -26.02 1.26 -3.19
C LEU A 414 -24.50 1.30 -3.06
N ILE A 415 -23.79 0.43 -3.78
CA ILE A 415 -22.32 0.40 -3.82
C ILE A 415 -21.79 1.72 -4.41
N THR A 416 -22.35 2.18 -5.52
CA THR A 416 -22.00 3.48 -6.12
C THR A 416 -22.34 4.65 -5.19
N GLU A 417 -23.52 4.63 -4.55
CA GLU A 417 -23.94 5.64 -3.56
C GLU A 417 -22.98 5.72 -2.38
N SER A 418 -22.35 4.61 -1.99
CA SER A 418 -21.35 4.56 -0.92
C SER A 418 -20.01 5.21 -1.28
N GLY A 419 -19.76 5.47 -2.57
CA GLY A 419 -18.48 5.95 -3.08
C GLY A 419 -17.44 4.85 -3.32
N ALA A 420 -17.78 3.57 -3.19
CA ALA A 420 -16.86 2.48 -3.53
C ALA A 420 -16.48 2.48 -5.02
N ASN A 421 -15.25 2.09 -5.33
CA ASN A 421 -14.74 1.99 -6.70
C ASN A 421 -14.59 0.54 -7.19
N TYR A 422 -14.80 -0.43 -6.30
CA TYR A 422 -14.76 -1.84 -6.61
C TYR A 422 -15.65 -2.64 -5.67
N PHE A 423 -15.99 -3.86 -6.05
CA PHE A 423 -16.71 -4.79 -5.19
C PHE A 423 -16.20 -6.21 -5.36
N VAL A 424 -16.41 -7.04 -4.34
CA VAL A 424 -16.06 -8.46 -4.34
C VAL A 424 -17.29 -9.26 -3.92
N LEU A 425 -17.79 -10.13 -4.78
CA LEU A 425 -18.93 -11.01 -4.49
C LEU A 425 -18.45 -12.42 -4.13
N THR A 426 -18.97 -13.03 -3.06
CA THR A 426 -18.75 -14.45 -2.79
C THR A 426 -19.25 -15.33 -3.93
N SER A 427 -18.34 -15.87 -4.74
CA SER A 427 -18.71 -16.82 -5.79
C SER A 427 -19.05 -18.19 -5.20
N LYS A 428 -18.30 -18.59 -4.16
CA LYS A 428 -18.48 -19.80 -3.35
C LYS A 428 -17.78 -19.58 -2.01
N HIS A 429 -18.47 -19.92 -0.93
CA HIS A 429 -17.94 -19.86 0.43
C HIS A 429 -17.68 -21.27 1.00
N HIS A 430 -17.31 -21.40 2.28
CA HIS A 430 -16.83 -22.66 2.88
C HIS A 430 -17.80 -23.85 2.81
N GLU A 431 -19.10 -23.58 2.67
CA GLU A 431 -20.15 -24.61 2.48
C GLU A 431 -20.14 -25.24 1.07
N GLY A 432 -19.42 -24.63 0.13
CA GLY A 432 -19.14 -25.18 -1.20
C GLY A 432 -20.27 -25.07 -2.22
N ILE A 433 -21.30 -24.26 -1.97
CA ILE A 433 -22.36 -24.01 -2.96
C ILE A 433 -21.96 -22.84 -3.85
N ALA A 434 -21.83 -23.10 -5.16
CA ALA A 434 -21.49 -22.09 -6.14
C ALA A 434 -22.68 -21.17 -6.51
N LEU A 435 -22.42 -19.86 -6.59
CA LEU A 435 -23.34 -18.83 -7.11
C LEU A 435 -23.29 -18.69 -8.65
N TRP A 436 -22.44 -19.47 -9.32
CA TRP A 436 -22.38 -19.56 -10.78
C TRP A 436 -22.71 -20.97 -11.29
N ASP A 437 -22.92 -21.07 -12.60
CA ASP A 437 -23.18 -22.33 -13.31
C ASP A 437 -21.89 -23.13 -13.55
N THR A 438 -21.28 -23.62 -12.47
CA THR A 438 -20.08 -24.47 -12.57
C THR A 438 -20.37 -25.78 -13.29
N LYS A 439 -19.45 -26.23 -14.17
CA LYS A 439 -19.54 -27.51 -14.89
C LYS A 439 -18.81 -28.64 -14.17
N VAL A 440 -18.10 -28.31 -13.10
CA VAL A 440 -17.30 -29.24 -12.31
C VAL A 440 -18.17 -30.09 -11.39
N SER A 441 -19.20 -29.49 -10.79
CA SER A 441 -20.15 -30.18 -9.90
C SER A 441 -21.57 -29.64 -10.10
N ASN A 442 -22.57 -30.39 -9.61
CA ASN A 442 -23.94 -29.91 -9.51
C ASN A 442 -24.20 -29.18 -8.18
N ARG A 443 -23.19 -28.89 -7.35
CA ARG A 443 -23.37 -28.16 -6.09
C ARG A 443 -23.37 -26.65 -6.32
N SER A 444 -24.42 -26.18 -6.98
CA SER A 444 -24.62 -24.76 -7.32
C SER A 444 -26.09 -24.36 -7.19
N PHE A 445 -26.36 -23.07 -7.04
CA PHE A 445 -27.74 -22.57 -7.06
C PHE A 445 -28.42 -22.72 -8.44
N VAL A 446 -27.64 -22.85 -9.51
CA VAL A 446 -28.15 -23.16 -10.85
C VAL A 446 -28.66 -24.60 -10.92
N ALA A 447 -27.96 -25.55 -10.30
CA ALA A 447 -28.32 -26.96 -10.35
C ALA A 447 -29.28 -27.39 -9.23
N LEU A 448 -29.14 -26.89 -8.00
CA LEU A 448 -29.91 -27.37 -6.83
C LEU A 448 -31.00 -26.40 -6.35
N GLY A 449 -30.77 -25.08 -6.50
CA GLY A 449 -31.61 -24.05 -5.91
C GLY A 449 -32.44 -23.27 -6.94
N PRO A 450 -32.45 -21.92 -6.88
CA PRO A 450 -33.35 -21.05 -7.65
C PRO A 450 -33.13 -21.06 -9.17
N LYS A 451 -32.21 -21.87 -9.70
CA LYS A 451 -31.90 -21.99 -11.14
C LYS A 451 -31.39 -20.69 -11.74
N ARG A 452 -30.65 -19.92 -10.95
CA ARG A 452 -30.10 -18.59 -11.30
C ARG A 452 -28.58 -18.57 -11.14
N ASN A 453 -27.92 -17.88 -12.07
CA ASN A 453 -26.48 -17.65 -12.05
C ASN A 453 -26.22 -16.21 -11.57
N PHE A 454 -26.13 -16.04 -10.26
CA PHE A 454 -26.02 -14.73 -9.62
C PHE A 454 -24.70 -14.02 -9.96
N VAL A 455 -23.61 -14.78 -10.12
CA VAL A 455 -22.33 -14.20 -10.57
C VAL A 455 -22.50 -13.53 -11.93
N ASN A 456 -23.07 -14.21 -12.93
CA ASN A 456 -23.31 -13.60 -14.24
C ASN A 456 -24.28 -12.43 -14.16
N GLU A 457 -25.38 -12.55 -13.41
CA GLU A 457 -26.37 -11.47 -13.28
C GLU A 457 -25.77 -10.18 -12.71
N VAL A 458 -24.91 -10.28 -11.69
CA VAL A 458 -24.22 -9.11 -11.11
C VAL A 458 -23.16 -8.56 -12.07
N LEU A 459 -22.29 -9.42 -12.62
CA LEU A 459 -21.20 -8.98 -13.49
C LEU A 459 -21.70 -8.37 -14.80
N GLU A 460 -22.76 -8.91 -15.39
CA GLU A 460 -23.35 -8.39 -16.62
C GLU A 460 -23.93 -6.99 -16.43
N VAL A 461 -24.63 -6.74 -15.31
CA VAL A 461 -25.15 -5.41 -15.00
C VAL A 461 -24.01 -4.44 -14.66
N ALA A 462 -23.02 -4.88 -13.88
CA ALA A 462 -21.86 -4.06 -13.53
C ALA A 462 -21.09 -3.59 -14.78
N GLU A 463 -20.80 -4.50 -15.72
CA GLU A 463 -20.05 -4.17 -16.94
C GLU A 463 -20.84 -3.24 -17.88
N LYS A 464 -22.16 -3.45 -18.02
CA LYS A 464 -23.00 -2.64 -18.91
C LYS A 464 -23.29 -1.24 -18.37
N GLU A 465 -23.43 -1.09 -17.05
CA GLU A 465 -24.06 0.09 -16.46
C GLU A 465 -23.20 0.81 -15.42
N TYR A 466 -22.21 0.12 -14.84
CA TYR A 466 -21.39 0.62 -13.75
C TYR A 466 -19.89 0.51 -14.07
N GLY A 467 -19.47 0.87 -15.28
CA GLY A 467 -18.08 0.71 -15.74
C GLY A 467 -16.98 1.46 -14.95
N HIS A 468 -17.37 2.25 -13.93
CA HIS A 468 -16.43 2.82 -12.95
C HIS A 468 -16.09 1.82 -11.83
N LEU A 469 -16.98 0.89 -11.52
CA LEU A 469 -16.81 -0.17 -10.54
C LEU A 469 -15.96 -1.29 -11.13
N LYS A 470 -14.94 -1.68 -10.39
CA LYS A 470 -14.10 -2.83 -10.72
C LYS A 470 -14.66 -4.07 -10.03
N ALA A 471 -15.04 -5.06 -10.82
CA ALA A 471 -15.66 -6.26 -10.29
C ALA A 471 -14.62 -7.26 -9.80
N GLY A 472 -14.93 -7.92 -8.69
CA GLY A 472 -14.12 -8.95 -8.06
C GLY A 472 -14.98 -10.13 -7.62
N LEU A 473 -14.35 -11.30 -7.51
CA LEU A 473 -14.98 -12.50 -6.98
C LEU A 473 -14.16 -13.06 -5.83
N TYR A 474 -14.85 -13.41 -4.76
CA TYR A 474 -14.28 -14.19 -3.68
C TYR A 474 -14.40 -15.68 -3.96
N PHE A 475 -13.38 -16.43 -3.59
CA PHE A 475 -13.38 -17.89 -3.69
C PHE A 475 -12.82 -18.53 -2.42
N SER A 476 -13.65 -19.34 -1.78
CA SER A 476 -13.18 -20.15 -0.67
C SER A 476 -12.31 -21.31 -1.13
N MET A 477 -11.04 -21.31 -0.68
CA MET A 477 -10.11 -22.39 -0.99
C MET A 477 -10.50 -23.71 -0.31
N PRO A 478 -10.94 -23.75 0.97
CA PRO A 478 -11.46 -24.97 1.57
C PRO A 478 -12.98 -25.12 1.38
N GLU A 479 -13.44 -26.38 1.29
CA GLU A 479 -14.84 -26.74 1.49
C GLU A 479 -14.93 -27.68 2.69
N TRP A 480 -15.38 -27.16 3.83
CA TRP A 480 -15.16 -27.82 5.12
C TRP A 480 -15.82 -29.18 5.25
N TYR A 481 -16.96 -29.36 4.60
CA TYR A 481 -17.70 -30.62 4.65
C TYR A 481 -17.63 -31.41 3.34
N ASN A 482 -16.76 -31.03 2.40
CA ASN A 482 -16.60 -31.83 1.19
C ASN A 482 -15.86 -33.15 1.52
N PRO A 483 -16.42 -34.33 1.19
CA PRO A 483 -15.77 -35.62 1.49
C PRO A 483 -14.38 -35.81 0.88
N ALA A 484 -14.04 -35.08 -0.19
CA ALA A 484 -12.72 -35.11 -0.82
C ALA A 484 -11.72 -34.15 -0.16
N TYR A 485 -12.17 -33.20 0.66
CA TYR A 485 -11.30 -32.25 1.34
C TYR A 485 -10.52 -32.93 2.48
N PRO A 486 -9.20 -32.70 2.64
CA PRO A 486 -8.41 -33.39 3.65
C PRO A 486 -8.89 -33.16 5.09
N THR A 487 -9.18 -34.25 5.81
CA THR A 487 -9.65 -34.23 7.21
C THR A 487 -8.53 -34.20 8.25
N THR A 488 -7.26 -34.25 7.82
CA THR A 488 -6.10 -34.19 8.73
C THR A 488 -5.76 -32.76 9.16
N GLY A 489 -6.41 -31.76 8.57
CA GLY A 489 -6.25 -30.34 8.90
C GLY A 489 -7.38 -29.80 9.78
N ALA A 490 -7.29 -28.52 10.14
CA ALA A 490 -8.22 -27.86 11.06
C ALA A 490 -9.65 -27.65 10.51
N PHE A 491 -9.85 -27.78 9.19
CA PHE A 491 -11.07 -27.36 8.50
C PHE A 491 -11.86 -28.50 7.84
N GLY A 492 -11.29 -29.71 7.70
CA GLY A 492 -11.91 -30.78 6.93
C GLY A 492 -12.72 -31.75 7.79
N HIS A 493 -13.99 -31.93 7.44
CA HIS A 493 -14.97 -32.74 8.16
C HIS A 493 -15.78 -33.61 7.19
N ILE A 494 -16.14 -34.82 7.65
CA ILE A 494 -17.09 -35.66 6.91
C ILE A 494 -18.50 -35.23 7.28
N PRO A 495 -19.41 -34.99 6.31
CA PRO A 495 -20.80 -34.65 6.58
C PRO A 495 -21.48 -35.71 7.46
N ARG A 496 -21.94 -35.27 8.63
CA ARG A 496 -22.74 -36.09 9.55
C ARG A 496 -23.84 -35.25 10.16
N ASN A 497 -24.92 -35.91 10.56
CA ASN A 497 -25.93 -35.30 11.40
C ASN A 497 -25.29 -34.96 12.76
N ALA A 498 -25.38 -33.69 13.16
CA ALA A 498 -24.72 -33.16 14.36
C ALA A 498 -25.15 -33.85 15.68
N TYR A 499 -26.36 -34.43 15.73
CA TYR A 499 -26.96 -34.99 16.95
C TYR A 499 -26.84 -36.50 17.07
N THR A 500 -26.82 -37.21 15.94
CA THR A 500 -26.84 -38.68 15.87
C THR A 500 -25.53 -39.26 15.35
N GLY A 501 -24.70 -38.46 14.66
CA GLY A 501 -23.47 -38.91 14.01
C GLY A 501 -23.68 -39.73 12.73
N ALA A 502 -24.94 -39.90 12.28
CA ALA A 502 -25.27 -40.59 11.05
C ALA A 502 -24.64 -39.87 9.84
N ALA A 503 -24.20 -40.62 8.82
CA ALA A 503 -23.68 -40.03 7.60
C ALA A 503 -24.80 -39.29 6.84
N VAL A 504 -24.50 -38.12 6.31
CA VAL A 504 -25.43 -37.32 5.49
C VAL A 504 -24.81 -37.05 4.12
N PRO A 505 -25.62 -36.90 3.05
CA PRO A 505 -25.09 -36.63 1.72
C PRO A 505 -24.52 -35.21 1.62
N TYR A 506 -23.46 -35.05 0.82
CA TYR A 506 -22.98 -33.76 0.34
C TYR A 506 -23.62 -33.48 -1.03
N THR A 507 -24.77 -32.82 -1.04
CA THR A 507 -25.67 -32.78 -2.19
C THR A 507 -25.04 -32.08 -3.40
N GLY A 508 -25.19 -32.68 -4.57
CA GLY A 508 -24.74 -32.12 -5.85
C GLY A 508 -23.25 -32.31 -6.17
N SER A 509 -22.45 -32.87 -5.27
CA SER A 509 -21.04 -33.17 -5.57
C SER A 509 -20.86 -34.58 -6.12
N PRO A 510 -20.09 -34.75 -7.21
CA PRO A 510 -19.47 -36.03 -7.55
C PRO A 510 -18.59 -36.56 -6.41
N ASP A 511 -18.29 -37.86 -6.46
CA ASP A 511 -17.35 -38.54 -5.57
C ASP A 511 -15.90 -38.27 -6.00
N PHE A 512 -15.44 -37.04 -5.77
CA PHE A 512 -14.06 -36.63 -6.05
C PHE A 512 -13.07 -37.36 -5.14
N LYS A 513 -11.90 -37.69 -5.68
CA LYS A 513 -10.78 -38.29 -4.92
C LYS A 513 -9.65 -37.30 -4.69
N ASP A 514 -9.53 -36.32 -5.57
CA ASP A 514 -8.57 -35.23 -5.45
C ASP A 514 -9.31 -33.89 -5.46
N TYR A 515 -9.59 -33.37 -4.27
CA TYR A 515 -10.27 -32.09 -4.10
C TYR A 515 -9.61 -30.95 -4.88
N VAL A 516 -8.27 -30.91 -4.92
CA VAL A 516 -7.54 -29.81 -5.54
C VAL A 516 -7.66 -29.87 -7.05
N ASN A 517 -7.35 -31.02 -7.66
CA ASN A 517 -7.24 -31.12 -9.12
C ASN A 517 -8.57 -31.47 -9.81
N GLU A 518 -9.54 -32.08 -9.12
CA GLU A 518 -10.83 -32.44 -9.70
C GLU A 518 -11.94 -31.42 -9.41
N LEU A 519 -11.81 -30.60 -8.36
CA LEU A 519 -12.83 -29.62 -7.96
C LEU A 519 -12.31 -28.19 -7.86
N GLN A 520 -11.41 -27.90 -6.93
CA GLN A 520 -10.98 -26.54 -6.55
C GLN A 520 -10.34 -25.78 -7.71
N LEU A 521 -9.27 -26.33 -8.31
CA LEU A 521 -8.57 -25.68 -9.42
C LEU A 521 -9.44 -25.56 -10.68
N PRO A 522 -10.17 -26.60 -11.14
CA PRO A 522 -11.09 -26.46 -12.26
C PRO A 522 -12.12 -25.35 -12.08
N GLN A 523 -12.70 -25.19 -10.88
CA GLN A 523 -13.64 -24.09 -10.59
C GLN A 523 -12.98 -22.71 -10.65
N LEU A 524 -11.78 -22.55 -10.07
CA LEU A 524 -11.02 -21.30 -10.19
C LEU A 524 -10.71 -20.96 -11.67
N LEU A 525 -10.38 -21.97 -12.48
CA LEU A 525 -10.13 -21.78 -13.91
C LEU A 525 -11.40 -21.38 -14.68
N GLU A 526 -12.59 -21.87 -14.31
CA GLU A 526 -13.87 -21.42 -14.86
C GLU A 526 -14.11 -19.93 -14.60
N LEU A 527 -13.86 -19.47 -13.36
CA LEU A 527 -14.01 -18.05 -12.98
C LEU A 527 -13.07 -17.14 -13.77
N VAL A 528 -11.82 -17.57 -13.95
CA VAL A 528 -10.81 -16.85 -14.75
C VAL A 528 -11.14 -16.83 -16.24
N ASP A 529 -11.90 -17.82 -16.73
CA ASP A 529 -12.31 -17.91 -18.15
C ASP A 529 -13.58 -17.13 -18.48
N LEU A 530 -14.29 -16.62 -17.46
CA LEU A 530 -15.44 -15.76 -17.63
C LEU A 530 -15.12 -14.61 -18.61
N LYS A 531 -16.12 -14.30 -19.44
CA LYS A 531 -16.03 -13.23 -20.45
C LYS A 531 -16.55 -11.90 -19.88
N PHE A 532 -16.08 -11.57 -18.68
CA PHE A 532 -16.33 -10.30 -18.00
C PHE A 532 -15.01 -9.58 -17.70
N ASP A 533 -15.11 -8.27 -17.45
CA ASP A 533 -13.97 -7.47 -16.98
C ASP A 533 -13.66 -7.67 -15.48
N LEU A 534 -13.27 -8.90 -15.13
CA LEU A 534 -12.93 -9.28 -13.75
C LEU A 534 -11.55 -8.73 -13.34
N LYS A 535 -11.51 -7.98 -12.25
CA LYS A 535 -10.31 -7.28 -11.76
C LYS A 535 -9.67 -7.93 -10.54
N ILE A 536 -10.44 -8.63 -9.71
CA ILE A 536 -9.98 -9.17 -8.43
C ILE A 536 -10.41 -10.63 -8.30
N ILE A 537 -9.48 -11.51 -7.91
CA ILE A 537 -9.79 -12.79 -7.29
C ILE A 537 -9.34 -12.72 -5.83
N TRP A 538 -10.30 -12.80 -4.91
CA TRP A 538 -10.06 -12.72 -3.47
C TRP A 538 -10.22 -14.13 -2.88
N CYS A 539 -9.12 -14.84 -2.67
CA CYS A 539 -9.17 -16.18 -2.10
C CYS A 539 -9.29 -16.12 -0.57
N ASP A 540 -9.63 -17.22 0.09
CA ASP A 540 -9.65 -17.23 1.55
C ASP A 540 -9.14 -18.51 2.19
N ILE A 541 -8.64 -18.38 3.41
CA ILE A 541 -7.99 -19.38 4.27
C ILE A 541 -6.69 -19.97 3.70
N GLY A 542 -6.62 -20.21 2.40
CA GLY A 542 -5.56 -20.97 1.76
C GLY A 542 -5.75 -22.48 1.92
N GLY A 543 -4.74 -23.19 2.43
CA GLY A 543 -4.77 -24.64 2.58
C GLY A 543 -4.24 -25.39 1.35
N VAL A 544 -4.68 -26.64 1.17
CA VAL A 544 -4.25 -27.47 0.03
C VAL A 544 -4.67 -26.81 -1.28
N ASN A 545 -3.73 -26.66 -2.21
CA ASN A 545 -3.98 -25.92 -3.44
C ASN A 545 -2.99 -26.30 -4.55
N ASN A 546 -3.35 -25.88 -5.76
CA ASN A 546 -2.47 -25.84 -6.91
C ASN A 546 -2.62 -24.48 -7.61
N SER A 547 -2.62 -23.42 -6.79
CA SER A 547 -3.10 -22.10 -7.17
C SER A 547 -2.24 -21.41 -8.23
N THR A 548 -0.97 -21.80 -8.36
CA THR A 548 -0.04 -21.17 -9.31
C THR A 548 -0.53 -21.29 -10.76
N PHE A 549 -1.28 -22.34 -11.09
CA PHE A 549 -1.88 -22.53 -12.42
C PHE A 549 -2.97 -21.51 -12.72
N PHE A 550 -3.88 -21.23 -11.78
CA PHE A 550 -4.92 -20.23 -12.01
C PHE A 550 -4.32 -18.82 -12.03
N ALA A 551 -3.39 -18.51 -11.13
CA ALA A 551 -2.79 -17.17 -11.05
C ALA A 551 -2.02 -16.84 -12.34
N ALA A 552 -1.20 -17.78 -12.84
CA ALA A 552 -0.52 -17.62 -14.11
C ALA A 552 -1.50 -17.39 -15.27
N LYS A 553 -2.59 -18.16 -15.32
CA LYS A 553 -3.63 -17.97 -16.35
C LYS A 553 -4.34 -16.63 -16.22
N PHE A 554 -4.68 -16.21 -15.00
CA PHE A 554 -5.37 -14.95 -14.75
C PHE A 554 -4.52 -13.75 -15.18
N PHE A 555 -3.25 -13.72 -14.79
CA PHE A 555 -2.32 -12.67 -15.19
C PHE A 555 -2.04 -12.68 -16.69
N ASN A 556 -1.86 -13.86 -17.33
CA ASN A 556 -1.68 -13.93 -18.78
C ASN A 556 -2.95 -13.51 -19.56
N ASN A 557 -4.14 -13.84 -19.07
CA ASN A 557 -5.41 -13.38 -19.65
C ASN A 557 -5.53 -11.86 -19.56
N ALA A 558 -5.17 -11.26 -18.42
CA ALA A 558 -5.15 -9.82 -18.23
C ALA A 558 -4.14 -9.14 -19.18
N GLU A 559 -2.92 -9.67 -19.29
CA GLU A 559 -1.90 -9.21 -20.23
C GLU A 559 -2.41 -9.23 -21.68
N ALA A 560 -3.06 -10.33 -22.10
CA ALA A 560 -3.62 -10.48 -23.44
C ALA A 560 -4.78 -9.50 -23.73
N ARG A 561 -5.55 -9.12 -22.71
CA ARG A 561 -6.64 -8.14 -22.80
C ARG A 561 -6.17 -6.70 -22.57
N ASN A 562 -4.88 -6.48 -22.32
CA ASN A 562 -4.32 -5.19 -21.90
C ASN A 562 -5.07 -4.61 -20.68
N GLN A 563 -5.22 -5.44 -19.65
CA GLN A 563 -5.87 -5.12 -18.39
C GLN A 563 -4.88 -5.34 -17.23
N GLU A 564 -5.17 -4.71 -16.09
CA GLU A 564 -4.50 -4.99 -14.83
C GLU A 564 -5.48 -5.65 -13.86
N VAL A 565 -5.03 -6.70 -13.18
CA VAL A 565 -5.81 -7.49 -12.21
C VAL A 565 -5.04 -7.64 -10.91
N THR A 566 -5.63 -8.20 -9.85
CA THR A 566 -4.95 -8.40 -8.57
C THR A 566 -5.48 -9.62 -7.81
N ILE A 567 -4.63 -10.24 -6.98
CA ILE A 567 -4.99 -11.34 -6.06
C ILE A 567 -4.48 -11.08 -4.64
N ASN A 568 -5.24 -11.51 -3.62
CA ASN A 568 -4.84 -11.36 -2.22
C ASN A 568 -3.83 -12.43 -1.75
N ASP A 569 -3.38 -12.33 -0.50
CA ASP A 569 -2.43 -13.22 0.16
C ASP A 569 -3.00 -14.54 0.70
N ARG A 570 -4.26 -14.86 0.39
CA ARG A 570 -4.96 -16.03 0.95
C ARG A 570 -5.25 -17.14 -0.07
N CYS A 571 -4.61 -17.10 -1.25
CA CYS A 571 -4.76 -18.14 -2.28
C CYS A 571 -3.94 -19.42 -2.00
N GLY A 572 -3.31 -19.55 -0.83
CA GLY A 572 -2.52 -20.72 -0.44
C GLY A 572 -1.11 -20.80 -1.06
N MET A 573 -0.70 -19.77 -1.81
CA MET A 573 0.64 -19.60 -2.36
C MET A 573 1.38 -18.44 -1.67
N ARG A 574 2.69 -18.33 -1.85
CA ARG A 574 3.49 -17.22 -1.31
C ARG A 574 3.34 -15.95 -2.16
N ALA A 575 3.31 -16.07 -3.48
CA ALA A 575 3.10 -14.95 -4.38
C ALA A 575 1.71 -14.36 -4.20
N ASN A 576 1.66 -13.05 -3.96
CA ASN A 576 0.42 -12.29 -3.82
C ASN A 576 0.68 -10.82 -4.13
N ASP A 577 -0.40 -10.08 -4.38
CA ASP A 577 -0.31 -8.66 -4.73
C ASP A 577 -0.52 -7.73 -3.53
N PHE A 578 -1.29 -8.18 -2.53
CA PHE A 578 -1.59 -7.43 -1.32
C PHE A 578 -1.96 -8.34 -0.14
N SER A 579 -1.68 -7.88 1.08
CA SER A 579 -2.03 -8.57 2.32
C SER A 579 -3.38 -8.17 2.90
N THR A 580 -3.99 -9.02 3.73
CA THR A 580 -5.39 -8.85 4.19
C THR A 580 -5.60 -8.94 5.70
N PRO A 581 -5.20 -7.92 6.49
CA PRO A 581 -5.48 -7.87 7.92
C PRO A 581 -6.99 -7.70 8.18
N GLU A 582 -7.62 -8.74 8.71
CA GLU A 582 -9.05 -8.79 8.95
C GLU A 582 -9.40 -8.23 10.34
N TYR A 583 -10.47 -7.44 10.44
CA TYR A 583 -10.88 -6.67 11.64
C TYR A 583 -9.74 -5.85 12.29
N SER A 584 -8.67 -5.56 11.55
CA SER A 584 -7.44 -4.95 12.06
C SER A 584 -6.77 -4.07 11.00
N THR A 585 -5.96 -3.13 11.48
CA THR A 585 -5.17 -2.21 10.66
C THR A 585 -3.69 -2.36 10.97
N LEU A 586 -2.82 -1.86 10.11
CA LEU A 586 -1.40 -1.73 10.43
C LEU A 586 -1.14 -0.64 11.48
N ALA A 587 0.02 -0.71 12.15
CA ALA A 587 0.42 0.28 13.14
C ALA A 587 0.99 1.57 12.51
N VAL A 588 1.63 1.46 11.34
CA VAL A 588 2.20 2.58 10.57
C VAL A 588 2.05 2.33 9.07
N THR A 589 2.54 3.28 8.27
CA THR A 589 2.66 3.20 6.81
C THR A 589 3.33 1.93 6.28
N SER A 590 2.86 1.45 5.13
CA SER A 590 3.44 0.32 4.39
C SER A 590 3.66 0.65 2.90
N ARG A 591 4.87 0.33 2.43
CA ARG A 591 5.22 -0.17 1.07
C ARG A 591 4.20 -1.06 0.43
N ASP A 592 4.23 -2.27 0.97
CA ASP A 592 3.49 -3.39 0.45
C ASP A 592 2.02 -3.07 0.61
N LYS A 593 1.30 -3.27 -0.49
CA LYS A 593 -0.11 -2.97 -0.53
C LYS A 593 -0.85 -3.94 0.39
N TRP A 594 -1.87 -3.42 1.06
CA TRP A 594 -2.72 -4.20 1.95
C TRP A 594 -4.14 -3.68 1.90
N GLU A 595 -5.08 -4.52 2.33
CA GLU A 595 -6.50 -4.22 2.37
C GLU A 595 -7.08 -4.79 3.67
N THR A 596 -7.60 -3.93 4.55
CA THR A 596 -8.38 -4.42 5.69
C THR A 596 -9.79 -4.75 5.25
N THR A 597 -10.36 -5.78 5.88
CA THR A 597 -11.73 -6.20 5.65
C THR A 597 -12.45 -6.48 6.95
N ARG A 598 -13.75 -6.14 6.99
CA ARG A 598 -14.69 -6.43 8.09
C ARG A 598 -16.13 -6.20 7.64
N GLY A 599 -17.09 -6.76 8.37
CA GLY A 599 -18.52 -6.46 8.22
C GLY A 599 -18.93 -5.10 8.74
N ILE A 600 -20.00 -4.52 8.16
CA ILE A 600 -20.79 -3.49 8.86
C ILE A 600 -21.45 -4.12 10.09
N ASP A 601 -21.89 -5.37 10.00
CA ASP A 601 -22.09 -6.19 11.20
C ASP A 601 -20.72 -6.34 11.90
N PRO A 602 -20.58 -5.92 13.17
CA PRO A 602 -19.29 -5.97 13.86
C PRO A 602 -18.76 -7.37 14.14
N HIS A 603 -19.57 -8.41 13.94
CA HIS A 603 -19.23 -9.77 14.31
C HIS A 603 -19.57 -10.81 13.23
N SER A 604 -19.86 -10.40 12.00
CA SER A 604 -20.18 -11.32 10.90
C SER A 604 -19.94 -10.67 9.55
N PHE A 605 -19.69 -11.48 8.52
CA PHE A 605 -19.82 -11.03 7.13
C PHE A 605 -21.23 -11.35 6.58
N GLY A 606 -21.70 -12.58 6.76
CA GLY A 606 -23.07 -12.97 6.43
C GLY A 606 -24.13 -12.22 7.23
N TYR A 607 -25.34 -12.14 6.69
CA TYR A 607 -26.47 -11.56 7.41
C TYR A 607 -26.77 -12.35 8.70
N ASN A 608 -26.66 -11.68 9.85
CA ASN A 608 -27.00 -12.26 11.14
C ASN A 608 -28.28 -11.63 11.72
N GLN A 609 -29.38 -12.38 11.75
CA GLN A 609 -30.64 -11.94 12.36
C GLN A 609 -30.55 -11.78 13.89
N GLY A 610 -29.50 -12.34 14.51
CA GLY A 610 -29.19 -12.14 15.93
C GLY A 610 -28.62 -10.75 16.24
N THR A 611 -28.08 -10.04 15.24
CA THR A 611 -27.53 -8.69 15.41
C THR A 611 -28.66 -7.67 15.37
N ARG A 612 -28.80 -6.86 16.44
CA ARG A 612 -29.81 -5.81 16.46
C ARG A 612 -29.43 -4.64 15.56
N PRO A 613 -30.40 -3.92 14.96
CA PRO A 613 -30.14 -2.76 14.10
C PRO A 613 -29.20 -1.70 14.70
N ASP A 614 -29.30 -1.44 16.01
CA ASP A 614 -28.49 -0.45 16.73
C ASP A 614 -27.05 -0.90 17.04
N GLN A 615 -26.70 -2.16 16.74
CA GLN A 615 -25.36 -2.71 16.92
C GLN A 615 -24.50 -2.67 15.64
N TYR A 616 -25.11 -2.44 14.48
CA TYR A 616 -24.37 -2.28 13.23
C TYR A 616 -23.43 -1.06 13.31
N ALA A 617 -22.25 -1.19 12.69
CA ALA A 617 -21.31 -0.09 12.60
C ALA A 617 -21.91 1.08 11.79
N ASN A 618 -21.81 2.28 12.34
CA ASN A 618 -22.29 3.49 11.68
C ASN A 618 -21.25 4.07 10.72
N ALA A 619 -21.68 5.05 9.92
CA ALA A 619 -20.82 5.70 8.93
C ALA A 619 -19.58 6.37 9.56
N SER A 620 -19.68 6.95 10.76
CA SER A 620 -18.54 7.59 11.44
C SER A 620 -17.40 6.61 11.70
N SER A 621 -17.70 5.45 12.31
CA SER A 621 -16.65 4.48 12.61
C SER A 621 -16.03 3.87 11.35
N MET A 622 -16.84 3.67 10.29
CA MET A 622 -16.33 3.15 9.02
C MET A 622 -15.51 4.17 8.23
N VAL A 623 -15.89 5.45 8.24
CA VAL A 623 -15.07 6.52 7.66
C VAL A 623 -13.75 6.68 8.43
N GLN A 624 -13.75 6.62 9.76
CA GLN A 624 -12.52 6.69 10.55
C GLN A 624 -11.60 5.50 10.24
N LEU A 625 -12.14 4.29 10.08
CA LEU A 625 -11.39 3.12 9.64
C LEU A 625 -10.81 3.29 8.23
N LEU A 626 -11.60 3.82 7.29
CA LEU A 626 -11.14 4.12 5.93
C LEU A 626 -9.96 5.12 5.96
N VAL A 627 -10.12 6.24 6.68
CA VAL A 627 -9.08 7.28 6.79
C VAL A 627 -7.81 6.72 7.43
N ASP A 628 -7.92 5.94 8.50
CA ASP A 628 -6.77 5.33 9.18
C ASP A 628 -6.03 4.32 8.28
N SER A 629 -6.77 3.47 7.56
CA SER A 629 -6.18 2.52 6.63
C SER A 629 -5.48 3.23 5.47
N VAL A 630 -6.12 4.23 4.87
CA VAL A 630 -5.57 4.98 3.73
C VAL A 630 -4.32 5.77 4.12
N SER A 631 -4.29 6.37 5.30
CA SER A 631 -3.09 7.10 5.78
C SER A 631 -1.89 6.18 6.02
N LYS A 632 -2.11 4.87 6.08
CA LYS A 632 -1.10 3.82 6.23
C LYS A 632 -0.85 3.02 4.96
N GLY A 633 -1.40 3.46 3.82
CA GLY A 633 -1.20 2.84 2.50
C GLY A 633 -2.20 1.72 2.17
N GLY A 634 -3.16 1.44 3.05
CA GLY A 634 -4.13 0.37 2.87
C GLY A 634 -5.37 0.78 2.07
N ASN A 635 -6.17 -0.22 1.73
CA ASN A 635 -7.57 -0.08 1.31
C ASN A 635 -8.51 -0.59 2.41
N LEU A 636 -9.79 -0.24 2.33
CA LEU A 636 -10.87 -0.84 3.09
C LEU A 636 -11.82 -1.58 2.13
N LEU A 637 -11.97 -2.88 2.34
CA LEU A 637 -13.03 -3.69 1.74
C LEU A 637 -14.10 -3.93 2.80
N LEU A 638 -15.16 -3.12 2.76
CA LEU A 638 -16.23 -3.16 3.77
C LEU A 638 -17.32 -4.13 3.35
N ASP A 639 -17.65 -5.09 4.20
CA ASP A 639 -18.61 -6.13 3.87
C ASP A 639 -20.06 -5.75 4.21
N ILE A 640 -20.96 -6.14 3.30
CA ILE A 640 -22.39 -6.25 3.52
C ILE A 640 -22.84 -7.71 3.46
N GLY A 641 -23.80 -8.05 4.32
CA GLY A 641 -24.48 -9.34 4.33
C GLY A 641 -25.95 -9.18 3.92
N PRO A 642 -26.33 -9.52 2.68
CA PRO A 642 -27.73 -9.61 2.28
C PRO A 642 -28.43 -10.83 2.90
N ASP A 643 -29.74 -10.72 3.13
CA ASP A 643 -30.58 -11.84 3.59
C ASP A 643 -30.86 -12.85 2.46
N ALA A 644 -31.41 -14.03 2.78
CA ALA A 644 -31.76 -15.04 1.76
C ALA A 644 -32.76 -14.58 0.68
N GLN A 645 -33.46 -13.47 0.88
CA GLN A 645 -34.35 -12.88 -0.13
C GLN A 645 -33.61 -11.95 -1.09
N GLY A 646 -32.37 -11.56 -0.76
CA GLY A 646 -31.53 -10.65 -1.53
C GLY A 646 -31.58 -9.19 -1.04
N ARG A 647 -32.19 -8.92 0.12
CA ARG A 647 -32.27 -7.56 0.67
C ARG A 647 -31.06 -7.23 1.51
N ILE A 648 -30.63 -5.97 1.45
CA ILE A 648 -29.63 -5.40 2.34
C ILE A 648 -30.38 -4.67 3.46
N SER A 649 -30.02 -4.92 4.73
CA SER A 649 -30.73 -4.33 5.87
C SER A 649 -30.58 -2.81 5.93
N GLU A 650 -31.59 -2.10 6.46
CA GLU A 650 -31.58 -0.64 6.54
C GLU A 650 -30.34 -0.06 7.25
N PRO A 651 -29.85 -0.63 8.38
CA PRO A 651 -28.64 -0.11 9.04
C PRO A 651 -27.40 -0.16 8.15
N GLN A 652 -27.26 -1.23 7.35
CA GLN A 652 -26.17 -1.36 6.38
C GLN A 652 -26.29 -0.31 5.28
N GLN A 653 -27.50 -0.12 4.72
CA GLN A 653 -27.74 0.91 3.71
C GLN A 653 -27.49 2.34 4.24
N ALA A 654 -27.95 2.64 5.46
CA ALA A 654 -27.77 3.94 6.10
C ALA A 654 -26.29 4.24 6.35
N SER A 655 -25.52 3.24 6.81
CA SER A 655 -24.07 3.35 7.00
C SER A 655 -23.36 3.64 5.66
N LEU A 656 -23.67 2.87 4.60
CA LEU A 656 -23.10 3.07 3.27
C LEU A 656 -23.41 4.45 2.69
N ARG A 657 -24.67 4.90 2.75
CA ARG A 657 -25.06 6.25 2.27
C ARG A 657 -24.39 7.37 3.08
N GLY A 658 -24.20 7.18 4.38
CA GLY A 658 -23.47 8.12 5.23
C GLY A 658 -21.99 8.23 4.84
N ILE A 659 -21.33 7.10 4.57
CA ILE A 659 -19.95 7.05 4.06
C ILE A 659 -19.87 7.78 2.71
N GLY A 660 -20.79 7.47 1.79
CA GLY A 660 -20.87 8.10 0.49
C GLY A 660 -21.08 9.61 0.53
N ALA A 661 -21.96 10.09 1.41
CA ALA A 661 -22.17 11.52 1.62
C ALA A 661 -20.88 12.23 2.09
N TRP A 662 -20.11 11.59 2.99
CA TRP A 662 -18.82 12.13 3.43
C TRP A 662 -17.78 12.11 2.30
N LEU A 663 -17.67 11.02 1.54
CA LEU A 663 -16.74 10.88 0.41
C LEU A 663 -17.06 11.83 -0.75
N ALA A 664 -18.34 12.18 -0.97
CA ALA A 664 -18.72 13.17 -1.97
C ALA A 664 -18.09 14.55 -1.69
N VAL A 665 -17.89 14.90 -0.41
CA VAL A 665 -17.25 16.16 0.01
C VAL A 665 -15.74 15.99 0.13
N ASN A 666 -15.29 14.92 0.78
CA ASN A 666 -13.92 14.75 1.27
C ASN A 666 -13.08 13.74 0.47
N GLY A 667 -13.64 13.11 -0.56
CA GLY A 667 -13.01 12.01 -1.29
C GLY A 667 -11.67 12.34 -1.95
N LYS A 668 -11.36 13.62 -2.20
CA LYS A 668 -10.04 14.06 -2.69
C LYS A 668 -8.90 13.80 -1.69
N ALA A 669 -9.22 13.68 -0.40
CA ALA A 669 -8.26 13.30 0.63
C ALA A 669 -8.07 11.78 0.78
N ILE A 670 -8.85 11.00 0.03
CA ILE A 670 -8.85 9.53 0.03
C ILE A 670 -8.34 9.02 -1.32
N TYR A 671 -9.11 9.22 -2.39
CA TYR A 671 -8.79 8.68 -3.71
C TYR A 671 -7.59 9.37 -4.33
N ASN A 672 -6.80 8.61 -5.11
CA ASN A 672 -5.58 9.09 -5.74
C ASN A 672 -4.55 9.73 -4.78
N THR A 673 -4.67 9.45 -3.48
CA THR A 673 -3.66 9.83 -2.48
C THR A 673 -2.73 8.67 -2.19
N THR A 674 -1.60 8.98 -1.55
CA THR A 674 -0.72 8.01 -0.89
C THR A 674 -0.53 8.41 0.56
N TYR A 675 -0.02 7.50 1.38
CA TYR A 675 0.43 7.83 2.73
C TYR A 675 1.57 8.86 2.70
N TRP A 676 1.73 9.63 3.79
CA TRP A 676 2.92 10.46 3.97
C TRP A 676 4.04 9.65 4.64
N TRP A 677 5.22 9.64 4.03
CA TRP A 677 6.30 8.71 4.40
C TRP A 677 6.97 9.05 5.75
N VAL A 678 6.79 10.27 6.28
CA VAL A 678 7.36 10.68 7.57
C VAL A 678 6.57 10.12 8.74
N THR A 679 5.24 10.21 8.68
CA THR A 679 4.31 9.56 9.62
C THR A 679 2.91 9.46 9.02
N SER A 680 2.16 8.42 9.39
CA SER A 680 0.74 8.23 9.03
C SER A 680 -0.23 9.03 9.90
N ASP A 681 0.19 9.39 11.12
CA ASP A 681 -0.68 9.84 12.19
C ASP A 681 0.04 10.71 13.24
N GLU A 682 -0.74 11.54 13.93
CA GLU A 682 -0.35 12.29 15.13
C GLU A 682 -1.58 12.44 16.04
N GLY A 683 -1.66 11.62 17.09
CA GLY A 683 -2.86 11.56 17.95
C GLY A 683 -4.12 11.19 17.14
N ASP A 684 -5.10 12.09 17.13
CA ASP A 684 -6.35 11.92 16.37
C ASP A 684 -6.25 12.42 14.91
N LEU A 685 -5.05 12.80 14.45
CA LEU A 685 -4.83 13.25 13.08
C LEU A 685 -4.32 12.11 12.20
N ARG A 686 -4.70 12.13 10.93
CA ARG A 686 -4.25 11.23 9.85
C ARG A 686 -3.80 12.05 8.65
N PHE A 687 -2.73 11.60 7.99
CA PHE A 687 -2.11 12.34 6.90
C PHE A 687 -2.15 11.57 5.58
N THR A 688 -2.56 12.23 4.50
CA THR A 688 -2.47 11.71 3.14
C THR A 688 -1.87 12.77 2.22
N SER A 689 -1.16 12.33 1.17
CA SER A 689 -0.50 13.19 0.20
C SER A 689 -1.03 12.91 -1.21
N ALA A 690 -1.32 13.98 -1.94
CA ALA A 690 -1.63 13.95 -3.37
C ALA A 690 -0.57 14.75 -4.14
N VAL A 691 -0.64 14.69 -5.48
CA VAL A 691 0.28 15.42 -6.35
C VAL A 691 0.25 16.94 -6.09
N ASP A 692 -0.94 17.48 -5.82
CA ASP A 692 -1.24 18.92 -5.73
C ASP A 692 -1.64 19.41 -4.32
N ALA A 693 -1.73 18.51 -3.34
CA ALA A 693 -2.13 18.86 -1.98
C ALA A 693 -1.61 17.90 -0.91
N PHE A 694 -1.61 18.38 0.33
CA PHE A 694 -1.44 17.58 1.53
C PHE A 694 -2.70 17.69 2.40
N TYR A 695 -3.18 16.56 2.91
CA TYR A 695 -4.41 16.50 3.68
C TYR A 695 -4.14 16.08 5.12
N ILE A 696 -4.81 16.77 6.04
CA ILE A 696 -4.82 16.49 7.47
C ILE A 696 -6.27 16.16 7.81
N THR A 697 -6.54 14.92 8.21
CA THR A 697 -7.88 14.50 8.63
C THR A 697 -7.91 14.35 10.14
N SER A 698 -8.78 15.10 10.82
CA SER A 698 -9.02 14.96 12.25
C SER A 698 -10.16 13.99 12.50
N LEU A 699 -9.92 12.98 13.32
CA LEU A 699 -10.92 11.97 13.73
C LEU A 699 -11.71 12.40 14.97
N LYS A 700 -11.38 13.56 15.55
CA LYS A 700 -12.14 14.21 16.61
C LYS A 700 -12.51 15.62 16.21
N ARG A 701 -13.59 16.12 16.80
CA ARG A 701 -14.04 17.47 16.50
C ARG A 701 -12.93 18.47 16.88
N PRO A 702 -12.42 19.27 15.93
CA PRO A 702 -11.41 20.27 16.22
C PRO A 702 -12.03 21.34 17.14
N ILE A 703 -11.38 21.70 18.25
CA ILE A 703 -11.86 22.73 19.17
C ILE A 703 -10.86 23.89 19.18
N HIS A 704 -11.26 25.05 18.64
CA HIS A 704 -10.50 26.30 18.56
C HIS A 704 -9.20 26.27 17.76
N THR A 705 -8.28 25.35 18.05
CA THR A 705 -6.96 25.27 17.42
C THR A 705 -6.53 23.82 17.25
N LEU A 706 -6.00 23.47 16.08
CA LEU A 706 -5.26 22.22 15.86
C LEU A 706 -3.76 22.49 16.00
N GLN A 707 -3.07 21.64 16.75
CA GLN A 707 -1.62 21.70 16.90
C GLN A 707 -1.00 20.48 16.21
N ILE A 708 0.05 20.72 15.43
CA ILE A 708 0.77 19.69 14.68
C ILE A 708 2.25 19.90 14.94
N THR A 709 2.88 18.89 15.52
CA THR A 709 4.32 18.85 15.81
C THR A 709 5.11 18.21 14.68
N SER A 710 4.47 17.36 13.88
CA SER A 710 5.07 16.74 12.70
C SER A 710 5.44 17.79 11.63
N PRO A 711 6.55 17.60 10.89
CA PRO A 711 7.04 18.56 9.90
C PRO A 711 6.23 18.50 8.58
N ILE A 712 4.93 18.76 8.65
CA ILE A 712 4.05 18.70 7.47
C ILE A 712 4.53 19.67 6.38
N PRO A 713 4.35 19.32 5.09
CA PRO A 713 4.86 20.13 3.98
C PRO A 713 4.02 21.40 3.78
N ILE A 714 4.36 22.45 4.52
CA ILE A 714 3.72 23.78 4.42
C ILE A 714 4.77 24.89 4.59
N SER A 715 4.62 25.98 3.84
CA SER A 715 5.52 27.14 3.85
C SER A 715 4.74 28.45 3.95
N PRO A 716 5.38 29.55 4.39
CA PRO A 716 4.73 30.86 4.42
C PRO A 716 4.11 31.24 3.07
N GLY A 717 2.86 31.66 3.09
CA GLY A 717 2.08 31.99 1.89
C GLY A 717 1.15 30.87 1.41
N ASP A 718 1.35 29.63 1.87
CA ASP A 718 0.36 28.57 1.70
C ASP A 718 -0.88 28.84 2.55
N ILE A 719 -2.00 28.27 2.12
CA ILE A 719 -3.27 28.41 2.82
C ILE A 719 -3.76 27.04 3.29
N ILE A 720 -4.56 27.04 4.37
CA ILE A 720 -5.23 25.85 4.86
C ILE A 720 -6.73 26.06 4.71
N GLU A 721 -7.39 25.12 4.06
CA GLU A 721 -8.84 25.12 3.85
C GLU A 721 -9.45 23.97 4.66
N HIS A 722 -10.56 24.19 5.36
CA HIS A 722 -11.39 23.08 5.83
C HIS A 722 -12.36 22.71 4.70
N ILE A 723 -12.27 21.49 4.18
CA ILE A 723 -13.09 21.06 3.04
C ILE A 723 -14.57 21.06 3.44
N GLY A 724 -15.43 21.65 2.60
CA GLY A 724 -16.86 21.80 2.87
C GLY A 724 -17.21 22.87 3.92
N SER A 725 -16.22 23.59 4.45
CA SER A 725 -16.44 24.69 5.41
C SER A 725 -16.98 25.95 4.73
N PRO A 726 -17.76 26.79 5.45
CA PRO A 726 -18.05 28.15 5.00
C PRO A 726 -16.81 29.07 5.03
N CYS A 727 -15.74 28.68 5.74
CA CYS A 727 -14.50 29.45 5.84
C CYS A 727 -13.54 28.99 4.74
N ALA A 728 -13.33 29.87 3.75
CA ALA A 728 -12.48 29.57 2.60
C ALA A 728 -10.99 29.45 2.96
N GLU A 729 -10.52 30.13 4.01
CA GLU A 729 -9.14 30.12 4.45
C GLU A 729 -9.07 30.18 5.98
N LEU A 730 -8.24 29.33 6.57
CA LEU A 730 -7.98 29.28 8.00
C LEU A 730 -6.63 29.89 8.32
N ALA A 731 -6.59 30.74 9.35
CA ALA A 731 -5.35 31.30 9.85
C ALA A 731 -4.48 30.20 10.46
N TRP A 732 -3.19 30.20 10.12
CA TRP A 732 -2.21 29.30 10.70
C TRP A 732 -0.89 30.01 10.96
N SER A 733 -0.10 29.47 11.88
CA SER A 733 1.24 29.96 12.22
C SER A 733 2.17 28.82 12.57
N ARG A 734 3.47 29.00 12.34
CA ARG A 734 4.52 28.09 12.82
C ARG A 734 5.29 28.76 13.96
N GLY A 735 5.30 28.13 15.14
CA GLY A 735 6.05 28.58 16.31
C GLY A 735 7.56 28.42 16.12
N SER A 736 8.35 29.00 17.03
CA SER A 736 9.82 28.87 17.05
C SER A 736 10.29 27.44 17.35
N ASP A 737 9.44 26.64 17.98
CA ASP A 737 9.57 25.21 18.22
C ASP A 737 9.19 24.35 17.00
N ASN A 738 8.79 24.97 15.88
CA ASN A 738 8.24 24.38 14.66
C ASN A 738 6.82 23.81 14.77
N VAL A 739 6.14 24.00 15.89
CA VAL A 739 4.74 23.55 16.03
C VAL A 739 3.85 24.42 15.13
N ILE A 740 3.01 23.76 14.34
CA ILE A 740 2.03 24.41 13.46
C ILE A 740 0.69 24.49 14.19
N SER A 741 0.20 25.71 14.37
CA SER A 741 -1.11 26.00 14.96
C SER A 741 -2.07 26.44 13.86
N ILE A 742 -3.21 25.75 13.72
CA ILE A 742 -4.29 26.09 12.79
C ILE A 742 -5.49 26.57 13.59
N SER A 743 -5.93 27.81 13.41
CA SER A 743 -7.13 28.33 14.05
C SER A 743 -8.38 27.81 13.35
N VAL A 744 -9.24 27.14 14.11
CA VAL A 744 -10.50 26.55 13.65
C VAL A 744 -11.66 27.11 14.49
N PRO A 745 -12.19 28.29 14.11
CA PRO A 745 -13.36 28.88 14.78
C PRO A 745 -14.57 27.94 14.70
N SER A 746 -15.39 27.90 15.75
CA SER A 746 -16.53 26.96 15.82
C SER A 746 -17.53 27.11 14.67
N HIS A 747 -17.68 28.32 14.10
CA HIS A 747 -18.56 28.57 12.94
C HIS A 747 -17.98 28.06 11.61
N CYS A 748 -16.68 27.76 11.55
CA CYS A 748 -16.02 27.17 10.39
C CYS A 748 -16.12 25.64 10.36
N ILE A 749 -16.47 25.00 11.47
CA ILE A 749 -16.50 23.52 11.54
C ILE A 749 -17.76 23.03 10.84
N HIS A 750 -17.59 22.29 9.75
CA HIS A 750 -18.68 21.66 9.01
C HIS A 750 -18.66 20.15 9.24
N THR A 751 -19.80 19.56 9.60
CA THR A 751 -19.97 18.11 9.76
C THR A 751 -20.88 17.58 8.67
N VAL A 752 -20.37 16.65 7.85
CA VAL A 752 -21.12 16.05 6.74
C VAL A 752 -21.91 14.85 7.25
N ALA A 753 -23.23 14.82 7.05
CA ALA A 753 -24.08 13.66 7.35
C ALA A 753 -23.90 13.06 8.76
N ASN A 754 -23.57 13.88 9.78
CA ASN A 754 -23.23 13.44 11.14
C ASN A 754 -22.02 12.47 11.22
N VAL A 755 -21.14 12.48 10.22
CA VAL A 755 -19.89 11.71 10.19
C VAL A 755 -18.79 12.49 10.90
N GLU A 756 -18.20 11.89 11.93
CA GLU A 756 -17.15 12.49 12.77
C GLU A 756 -15.74 12.32 12.16
N ALA A 757 -15.48 13.04 11.08
CA ALA A 757 -14.15 13.21 10.51
C ALA A 757 -14.08 14.53 9.71
N TRP A 758 -13.05 15.35 9.98
CA TRP A 758 -12.91 16.70 9.38
C TRP A 758 -11.60 16.80 8.61
N VAL A 759 -11.67 17.23 7.34
CA VAL A 759 -10.52 17.29 6.45
C VAL A 759 -10.04 18.72 6.26
N PHE A 760 -8.76 18.94 6.51
CA PHE A 760 -8.04 20.16 6.24
C PHE A 760 -7.07 19.94 5.08
N LYS A 761 -7.15 20.80 4.07
CA LYS A 761 -6.33 20.75 2.88
C LYS A 761 -5.28 21.85 2.97
N VAL A 762 -4.00 21.48 2.94
CA VAL A 762 -2.91 22.41 2.66
C VAL A 762 -2.90 22.64 1.15
N VAL A 763 -3.17 23.86 0.74
CA VAL A 763 -3.07 24.28 -0.66
C VAL A 763 -1.76 25.03 -0.83
N TRP A 764 -0.83 24.38 -1.51
CA TRP A 764 0.46 24.97 -1.81
C TRP A 764 0.30 26.15 -2.78
N LYS A 765 0.77 27.32 -2.36
CA LYS A 765 0.84 28.53 -3.17
C LYS A 765 2.29 28.80 -3.54
N GLN A 766 2.47 29.58 -4.61
CA GLN A 766 3.79 30.01 -5.05
C GLN A 766 4.44 30.85 -3.95
N ASP A 767 5.76 30.72 -3.79
CA ASP A 767 6.57 31.58 -2.91
C ASP A 767 6.34 33.05 -3.28
N TYR A 768 5.40 33.72 -2.61
CA TYR A 768 5.29 35.17 -2.68
C TYR A 768 6.36 35.71 -1.75
N ILE A 769 7.52 36.10 -2.31
CA ILE A 769 8.46 36.97 -1.62
C ILE A 769 8.12 38.41 -2.04
N PRO A 770 7.28 39.16 -1.30
CA PRO A 770 7.35 40.60 -1.40
C PRO A 770 8.70 41.00 -0.80
N LEU A 771 9.58 41.56 -1.62
CA LEU A 771 10.77 42.26 -1.13
C LEU A 771 10.30 43.26 -0.08
N GLY A 772 10.67 43.05 1.19
CA GLY A 772 10.41 44.01 2.24
C GLY A 772 11.07 45.36 1.89
N PRO A 773 10.48 46.49 2.30
CA PRO A 773 11.11 47.78 2.09
C PRO A 773 12.41 47.85 2.88
N VAL A 774 13.50 48.13 2.19
CA VAL A 774 14.81 48.45 2.78
C VAL A 774 14.64 49.71 3.64
N VAL A 775 14.73 49.56 4.95
CA VAL A 775 14.85 50.70 5.88
C VAL A 775 16.32 51.14 5.85
N GLY A 776 16.64 52.06 4.94
CA GLY A 776 17.83 52.90 4.97
C GLY A 776 17.46 54.32 5.42
N PRO A 777 18.38 55.09 6.03
CA PRO A 777 18.08 56.42 6.55
C PRO A 777 17.74 57.37 5.39
N VAL A 778 16.55 57.96 5.45
CA VAL A 778 16.05 58.94 4.48
C VAL A 778 16.87 60.22 4.59
N VAL A 779 17.71 60.46 3.58
CA VAL A 779 18.26 61.80 3.30
C VAL A 779 17.14 62.63 2.68
N ALA A 780 16.86 63.80 3.26
CA ALA A 780 15.82 64.71 2.81
C ALA A 780 16.00 65.15 1.35
N GLN A 781 14.93 65.08 0.56
CA GLN A 781 14.86 65.72 -0.76
C GLN A 781 14.15 67.09 -0.68
N PRO A 782 14.50 68.05 -1.54
CA PRO A 782 13.90 69.39 -1.56
C PRO A 782 12.52 69.39 -2.22
N LYS A 783 11.66 70.30 -1.74
CA LYS A 783 10.32 70.56 -2.29
C LYS A 783 10.38 70.97 -3.77
N LEU A 784 9.49 70.40 -4.58
CA LEU A 784 9.15 70.88 -5.92
C LEU A 784 7.70 71.37 -5.91
N GLU A 785 7.54 72.62 -6.35
CA GLU A 785 6.31 73.38 -6.41
C GLU A 785 5.34 72.85 -7.49
N THR A 786 4.06 72.94 -7.16
CA THR A 786 2.91 72.69 -8.03
C THR A 786 2.80 73.72 -9.14
N TYR A 787 2.62 73.25 -10.38
CA TYR A 787 1.98 74.03 -11.43
C TYR A 787 0.67 73.36 -11.86
N GLN A 788 -0.41 74.11 -11.72
CA GLN A 788 -1.75 73.84 -12.24
C GLN A 788 -1.75 73.94 -13.77
N ALA A 789 -2.60 73.14 -14.42
CA ALA A 789 -3.11 73.45 -15.75
C ALA A 789 -4.64 73.33 -15.74
N ALA A 790 -5.27 74.40 -16.22
CA ALA A 790 -6.69 74.57 -16.37
C ALA A 790 -7.22 73.86 -17.63
N SER A 791 -8.32 73.12 -17.47
CA SER A 791 -9.55 73.16 -18.28
C SER A 791 -10.40 71.95 -17.95
#